data_AF-A0A3M7HDY5-F1
#
_entry.id   AF-A0A3M7HDY5-F1
#
_cell.length_a   1.000
_cell.length_b   1.000
_cell.length_c   1.000
_cell.angle_alpha   90.00
_cell.angle_beta   90.00
_cell.angle_gamma   90.00
#
_symmetry.space_group_name_H-M   'P 1'
#
loop_
_entity.id
_entity.type
_entity.pdbx_description
1 polymer ?
#
loop_
_entity_poly.entity_id
_entity_poly.type
_entity_poly.pdbx_seq_one_letter_code
_entity_poly.pdbx_strand_id
1 'polypeptide(L)'
;MGFRSAGRLFGVVATIVSSFTLDVLAAPQPKAAWVRGARSRLAKSSKWNSKRELSNITQCEQTSPPDFKAPFENVWARLTDDEAASVAAWLFHQPELNLTVSDKAGEWDNSLLLVELMVPNKTDVLAYIDGNATAPTRYAHAVLDIRATEEPTYTDILVGPIPVVNGTTTWQPLEYPYTRKTGGSIRNLDADSDSLYSEYIYKVSASIADITMDLWGGTALGKDNDTLDIWGIDPVWQYDGKLTRWDTFWNLPNDVFDAETLLPLGLFFKSDVTGRDPSKWKLEGWLYNDIFYPTTEAFRTAYWSGNFTKLGANVEGDWARTDQDGPVLPMDDQSPPVAVTPAGARYSVDREEQYVEWMGFSFYLSFSRDTGLSLFDIRYKGQRILYELGLQEALAHYAGNDPVQSGTSYLDTYYGFGPYAFQLVPGYDCPSYATYMNTSYYVDETTHTHINSVCFFEFDADYPMQRHSTSSYVANTKNVYFSVRSVSTVGNYDYMFTYSFHMDGSIHVEVRASGYIQSAYYAHNADYGYHIHDYLSGSMHDHVLNYKADFDIFGTDNTMELTTNVPVTESYVWSDHPRNTMKLKRSHIKNEDESRLFWDFNSQTQYRIVNTDVRNKYGEYRGYRILPSDNAIHLTIQDSSNLVNSANWAKHDLMITKRKDTEPRSAHAYNNQDVYNPVIDFDEFFDGENLEQEDLAVWFNLGMHHVPHTGDLPNTVFTTAHSGIQFMPLNYFDTDISKQTVNMVRINYNDGNVSKVKTFGQEEATCSVDLSEQEPDLYDYQGDVVIRKFPYNPNDPYFETDSIV
;
A
#
# COMPACT_ATOMS: atom_id res chain seq x y z
N MET A 1 43.98 9.47 34.51
CA MET A 1 45.29 9.91 35.05
C MET A 1 46.38 9.01 34.47
N GLY A 2 47.59 9.53 34.21
CA GLY A 2 48.69 8.82 33.50
C GLY A 2 48.53 8.86 31.97
N PHE A 3 49.46 9.30 31.09
CA PHE A 3 50.94 9.24 31.00
C PHE A 3 51.50 7.82 30.80
N ARG A 4 52.42 7.50 29.87
CA ARG A 4 53.22 8.24 28.82
C ARG A 4 53.59 7.24 27.69
N SER A 5 53.57 7.56 26.39
CA SER A 5 54.54 8.36 25.58
C SER A 5 55.90 7.70 25.22
N ALA A 6 55.96 7.08 24.02
CA ALA A 6 56.94 7.22 22.91
C ALA A 6 58.49 7.02 23.06
N GLY A 7 59.10 6.51 21.98
CA GLY A 7 60.57 6.47 21.68
C GLY A 7 61.01 5.09 21.13
N ARG A 8 61.29 4.83 19.83
CA ARG A 8 62.33 5.32 18.89
C ARG A 8 63.78 5.22 19.41
N LEU A 9 64.60 4.30 18.85
CA LEU A 9 65.64 4.62 17.84
C LEU A 9 66.25 3.35 17.16
N PHE A 10 67.24 3.56 16.27
CA PHE A 10 67.89 2.56 15.38
C PHE A 10 69.12 1.86 16.00
N GLY A 11 69.48 0.69 15.43
CA GLY A 11 70.81 0.08 15.54
C GLY A 11 71.06 -0.91 14.38
N VAL A 12 72.25 -0.89 13.77
CA VAL A 12 72.58 -1.66 12.54
C VAL A 12 73.91 -2.39 12.69
N VAL A 13 73.94 -3.70 12.41
CA VAL A 13 75.14 -4.51 12.06
C VAL A 13 74.73 -5.58 11.04
N ALA A 14 75.62 -5.96 10.12
CA ALA A 14 75.37 -6.96 9.06
C ALA A 14 76.54 -7.97 8.95
N THR A 15 76.34 -9.08 8.20
CA THR A 15 77.29 -10.07 7.59
C THR A 15 76.54 -11.43 7.49
N ILE A 16 75.99 -11.88 6.36
CA ILE A 16 76.61 -12.58 5.19
C ILE A 16 77.44 -13.81 5.66
N VAL A 17 77.23 -15.07 5.28
CA VAL A 17 76.71 -15.78 4.08
C VAL A 17 75.72 -16.92 4.51
N SER A 18 75.19 -17.90 3.74
CA SER A 18 75.26 -18.37 2.33
C SER A 18 74.09 -19.31 1.96
N SER A 19 73.85 -19.47 0.64
CA SER A 19 73.44 -20.66 -0.14
C SER A 19 72.75 -21.87 0.55
N PHE A 20 71.63 -22.42 0.08
CA PHE A 20 71.26 -22.71 -1.34
C PHE A 20 69.74 -22.85 -1.60
N THR A 21 69.36 -22.75 -2.89
CA THR A 21 68.17 -23.32 -3.59
C THR A 21 66.72 -22.91 -3.28
N LEU A 22 66.06 -22.41 -4.35
CA LEU A 22 64.66 -22.65 -4.77
C LEU A 22 63.49 -22.06 -3.95
N ASP A 23 63.22 -20.76 -4.17
CA ASP A 23 61.89 -20.16 -4.01
C ASP A 23 61.19 -20.04 -5.38
N VAL A 24 60.06 -20.73 -5.57
CA VAL A 24 59.15 -20.53 -6.72
C VAL A 24 58.02 -19.60 -6.29
N LEU A 25 58.30 -18.29 -6.29
CA LEU A 25 57.30 -17.26 -5.99
C LEU A 25 56.28 -17.11 -7.14
N ALA A 26 55.17 -17.86 -7.05
CA ALA A 26 54.00 -17.72 -7.92
C ALA A 26 53.20 -16.44 -7.62
N ALA A 27 53.82 -15.27 -7.85
CA ALA A 27 53.17 -13.98 -7.67
C ALA A 27 52.14 -13.71 -8.80
N PRO A 28 50.88 -13.39 -8.49
CA PRO A 28 49.86 -13.12 -9.50
C PRO A 28 50.14 -11.78 -10.21
N GLN A 29 50.54 -11.83 -11.49
CA GLN A 29 50.71 -10.60 -12.27
C GLN A 29 49.36 -9.93 -12.60
N PRO A 30 49.24 -8.59 -12.49
CA PRO A 30 48.05 -7.88 -12.90
C PRO A 30 47.83 -8.04 -14.42
N LYS A 31 46.63 -8.49 -14.80
CA LYS A 31 46.29 -8.82 -16.20
C LYS A 31 46.37 -7.60 -17.13
N ALA A 32 46.11 -6.39 -16.62
CA ALA A 32 46.11 -5.15 -17.39
C ALA A 32 47.51 -4.75 -17.91
N ALA A 33 47.60 -4.45 -19.22
CA ALA A 33 48.87 -4.06 -19.85
C ALA A 33 49.38 -2.69 -19.40
N TRP A 34 48.49 -1.74 -19.07
CA TRP A 34 48.87 -0.38 -18.65
C TRP A 34 49.63 -0.36 -17.31
N VAL A 35 49.32 -1.30 -16.40
CA VAL A 35 50.05 -1.49 -15.12
C VAL A 35 51.50 -1.94 -15.34
N ARG A 36 51.81 -2.54 -16.49
CA ARG A 36 53.15 -3.03 -16.87
C ARG A 36 53.97 -2.05 -17.72
N GLY A 37 53.43 -0.87 -18.04
CA GLY A 37 53.94 0.00 -19.12
C GLY A 37 54.00 1.51 -18.82
N ALA A 38 54.23 1.90 -17.56
CA ALA A 38 54.19 3.31 -17.14
C ALA A 38 55.41 4.15 -17.57
N ARG A 39 55.59 4.41 -18.88
CA ARG A 39 56.45 5.50 -19.39
C ARG A 39 55.86 6.25 -20.58
N SER A 40 55.85 7.58 -20.44
CA SER A 40 55.64 8.60 -21.48
C SER A 40 54.48 8.41 -22.47
N ARG A 41 53.33 9.04 -22.17
CA ARG A 41 52.49 9.68 -23.19
C ARG A 41 52.23 11.13 -22.77
N LEU A 42 52.83 12.08 -23.47
CA LEU A 42 52.52 13.51 -23.33
C LEU A 42 51.14 13.76 -23.94
N ALA A 43 50.24 14.38 -23.18
CA ALA A 43 48.95 14.80 -23.71
C ALA A 43 49.14 15.94 -24.71
N LYS A 44 48.64 15.77 -25.94
CA LYS A 44 48.36 16.90 -26.84
C LYS A 44 46.91 17.32 -26.60
N SER A 45 46.68 18.55 -26.19
CA SER A 45 45.34 19.13 -26.12
C SER A 45 44.83 19.44 -27.53
N SER A 46 43.89 18.64 -28.03
CA SER A 46 42.97 19.09 -29.08
C SER A 46 41.91 19.97 -28.43
N LYS A 47 41.63 21.14 -29.00
CA LYS A 47 40.43 21.90 -28.65
C LYS A 47 39.21 21.16 -29.20
N TRP A 48 38.30 20.76 -28.34
CA TRP A 48 37.00 20.22 -28.75
C TRP A 48 36.11 21.38 -29.22
N ASN A 49 35.86 21.45 -30.52
CA ASN A 49 34.88 22.36 -31.12
C ASN A 49 33.84 21.51 -31.87
N SER A 50 32.68 21.30 -31.26
CA SER A 50 31.51 20.72 -31.90
C SER A 50 30.24 21.32 -31.31
N LYS A 51 29.99 22.61 -31.61
CA LYS A 51 28.63 23.16 -31.47
C LYS A 51 27.78 22.53 -32.57
N ARG A 52 26.70 21.85 -32.19
CA ARG A 52 25.60 21.52 -33.11
C ARG A 52 24.83 22.82 -33.31
N GLU A 53 24.83 23.38 -34.52
CA GLU A 53 23.96 24.53 -34.81
C GLU A 53 22.53 24.01 -34.94
N LEU A 54 21.60 24.65 -34.21
CA LEU A 54 20.17 24.37 -34.27
C LEU A 54 19.51 25.42 -35.15
N SER A 55 18.74 24.97 -36.15
CA SER A 55 18.03 25.82 -37.09
C SER A 55 16.56 25.42 -37.12
N ASN A 56 15.65 26.39 -36.90
CA ASN A 56 14.19 26.25 -36.93
C ASN A 56 13.65 24.96 -36.29
N ILE A 57 13.61 24.97 -34.96
CA ILE A 57 12.94 23.94 -34.16
C ILE A 57 11.42 24.09 -34.33
N THR A 58 10.72 22.99 -34.59
CA THR A 58 9.25 22.93 -34.58
C THR A 58 8.75 22.47 -33.20
N GLN A 59 7.50 22.80 -32.83
CA GLN A 59 6.85 22.21 -31.65
C GLN A 59 6.83 20.69 -31.76
N CYS A 60 6.90 20.00 -30.62
CA CYS A 60 6.83 18.54 -30.58
C CYS A 60 5.40 18.07 -30.92
N GLU A 61 5.28 17.16 -31.89
CA GLU A 61 3.98 16.58 -32.28
C GLU A 61 3.65 15.41 -31.35
N GLN A 62 2.65 15.57 -30.48
CA GLN A 62 2.15 14.49 -29.64
C GLN A 62 1.30 13.54 -30.51
N THR A 63 1.67 12.26 -30.55
CA THR A 63 0.97 11.26 -31.37
C THR A 63 0.06 10.40 -30.50
N SER A 64 -1.25 10.67 -30.51
CA SER A 64 -2.23 9.77 -29.91
C SER A 64 -2.25 8.41 -30.63
N PRO A 65 -2.29 7.26 -29.92
CA PRO A 65 -2.51 5.96 -30.55
C PRO A 65 -3.86 5.91 -31.29
N PRO A 66 -3.93 5.43 -32.55
CA PRO A 66 -5.19 5.26 -33.27
C PRO A 66 -5.91 3.96 -32.87
N ASP A 67 -7.24 4.03 -32.76
CA ASP A 67 -8.18 2.89 -32.57
C ASP A 67 -7.69 1.77 -31.63
N PHE A 68 -7.51 2.13 -30.35
CA PHE A 68 -7.34 1.17 -29.27
C PHE A 68 -8.69 0.80 -28.64
N LYS A 69 -8.95 -0.50 -28.45
CA LYS A 69 -10.04 -1.03 -27.62
C LYS A 69 -9.58 -2.35 -26.98
N ALA A 70 -10.04 -2.64 -25.77
CA ALA A 70 -9.81 -3.91 -25.09
C ALA A 70 -10.25 -5.15 -25.92
N PRO A 71 -9.59 -6.30 -25.76
CA PRO A 71 -9.93 -7.53 -26.47
C PRO A 71 -11.21 -8.21 -25.95
N PHE A 72 -11.64 -7.90 -24.72
CA PHE A 72 -12.83 -8.43 -24.06
C PHE A 72 -13.54 -7.30 -23.29
N GLU A 73 -14.80 -7.56 -22.89
CA GLU A 73 -15.52 -6.72 -21.93
C GLU A 73 -14.84 -6.81 -20.56
N ASN A 74 -14.72 -5.70 -19.84
CA ASN A 74 -14.15 -5.72 -18.48
C ASN A 74 -15.16 -6.29 -17.47
N VAL A 75 -15.10 -7.62 -17.32
CA VAL A 75 -15.94 -8.38 -16.38
C VAL A 75 -15.68 -8.06 -14.89
N TRP A 76 -14.61 -7.33 -14.59
CA TRP A 76 -14.26 -6.83 -13.25
C TRP A 76 -14.59 -5.33 -13.07
N ALA A 77 -15.11 -4.64 -14.10
CA ALA A 77 -15.50 -3.24 -14.00
C ALA A 77 -16.72 -3.08 -13.09
N ARG A 78 -16.68 -2.03 -12.26
CA ARG A 78 -17.72 -1.67 -11.27
C ARG A 78 -19.14 -1.67 -11.87
N LEU A 79 -20.15 -1.67 -11.01
CA LEU A 79 -21.52 -1.43 -11.48
C LEU A 79 -21.61 -0.07 -12.17
N THR A 80 -22.29 -0.04 -13.32
CA THR A 80 -22.69 1.20 -13.96
C THR A 80 -23.71 1.94 -13.10
N ASP A 81 -23.82 3.25 -13.30
CA ASP A 81 -24.78 4.13 -12.61
C ASP A 81 -26.22 3.59 -12.68
N ASP A 82 -26.63 3.09 -13.84
CA ASP A 82 -27.95 2.50 -14.07
C ASP A 82 -28.10 1.12 -13.40
N GLU A 83 -27.05 0.28 -13.37
CA GLU A 83 -27.07 -0.99 -12.63
C GLU A 83 -27.23 -0.75 -11.13
N ALA A 84 -26.38 0.09 -10.53
CA ALA A 84 -26.41 0.40 -9.10
C ALA A 84 -27.76 1.01 -8.68
N ALA A 85 -28.27 1.98 -9.46
CA ALA A 85 -29.61 2.53 -9.26
C ALA A 85 -30.72 1.47 -9.38
N SER A 86 -30.62 0.55 -10.35
CA SER A 86 -31.63 -0.50 -10.53
C SER A 86 -31.62 -1.52 -9.39
N VAL A 87 -30.45 -1.88 -8.85
CA VAL A 87 -30.30 -2.81 -7.72
C VAL A 87 -30.79 -2.17 -6.43
N ALA A 88 -30.36 -0.93 -6.12
CA ALA A 88 -30.83 -0.20 -4.95
C ALA A 88 -32.36 -0.03 -4.99
N ALA A 89 -32.90 0.46 -6.12
CA ALA A 89 -34.35 0.57 -6.29
C ALA A 89 -35.08 -0.77 -6.15
N TRP A 90 -34.51 -1.88 -6.62
CA TRP A 90 -35.11 -3.20 -6.46
C TRP A 90 -35.12 -3.67 -4.99
N LEU A 91 -34.04 -3.45 -4.24
CA LEU A 91 -33.93 -3.79 -2.82
C LEU A 91 -34.97 -3.05 -1.97
N PHE A 92 -35.16 -1.74 -2.18
CA PHE A 92 -36.21 -0.96 -1.51
C PHE A 92 -37.65 -1.39 -1.84
N HIS A 93 -37.85 -2.22 -2.87
CA HIS A 93 -39.15 -2.83 -3.18
C HIS A 93 -39.34 -4.24 -2.60
N GLN A 94 -38.36 -4.81 -1.88
CA GLN A 94 -38.50 -6.09 -1.19
C GLN A 94 -39.05 -5.87 0.24
N PRO A 95 -40.34 -6.15 0.51
CA PRO A 95 -40.98 -5.79 1.79
C PRO A 95 -40.45 -6.59 2.98
N GLU A 96 -39.78 -7.72 2.76
CA GLU A 96 -39.15 -8.52 3.81
C GLU A 96 -37.85 -7.95 4.36
N LEU A 97 -37.18 -7.04 3.62
CA LEU A 97 -35.96 -6.37 4.09
C LEU A 97 -36.24 -5.17 5.00
N ASN A 98 -37.43 -4.56 4.87
CA ASN A 98 -37.89 -3.41 5.66
C ASN A 98 -36.86 -2.25 5.68
N LEU A 99 -36.36 -1.87 4.50
CA LEU A 99 -35.33 -0.83 4.36
C LEU A 99 -35.92 0.59 4.46
N THR A 100 -35.26 1.42 5.26
CA THR A 100 -35.43 2.89 5.33
C THR A 100 -34.26 3.53 4.58
N VAL A 101 -34.52 4.60 3.83
CA VAL A 101 -33.49 5.35 3.10
C VAL A 101 -32.58 6.11 4.05
N SER A 102 -31.29 6.22 3.71
CA SER A 102 -30.24 6.88 4.51
C SER A 102 -30.67 8.20 5.15
N ASP A 103 -31.24 9.14 4.36
CA ASP A 103 -31.79 10.45 4.78
C ASP A 103 -32.76 10.43 5.99
N LYS A 104 -33.26 9.26 6.37
CA LYS A 104 -34.33 9.05 7.37
C LYS A 104 -34.04 7.88 8.32
N ALA A 105 -32.99 7.10 8.07
CA ALA A 105 -32.64 5.96 8.90
C ALA A 105 -31.99 6.47 10.19
N GLY A 106 -32.53 6.07 11.34
CA GLY A 106 -31.85 6.25 12.62
C GLY A 106 -31.13 4.98 13.06
N GLU A 107 -30.64 4.98 14.30
CA GLU A 107 -30.01 3.83 14.96
C GLU A 107 -30.92 2.59 15.07
N TRP A 108 -32.21 2.67 14.72
CA TRP A 108 -33.18 1.58 14.88
C TRP A 108 -33.93 1.22 13.58
N ASP A 109 -33.35 1.58 12.43
CA ASP A 109 -33.82 1.23 11.08
C ASP A 109 -32.97 0.11 10.44
N ASN A 110 -33.34 -0.33 9.24
CA ASN A 110 -32.45 -1.09 8.36
C ASN A 110 -32.12 -0.22 7.15
N SER A 111 -30.86 -0.14 6.71
CA SER A 111 -30.43 0.68 5.56
C SER A 111 -29.61 -0.12 4.53
N LEU A 112 -29.36 0.49 3.37
CA LEU A 112 -28.60 -0.10 2.25
C LEU A 112 -27.24 0.58 2.12
N LEU A 113 -26.25 0.07 2.86
CA LEU A 113 -24.94 0.69 3.01
C LEU A 113 -24.09 0.61 1.73
N LEU A 114 -24.04 -0.55 1.07
CA LEU A 114 -23.19 -0.78 -0.12
C LEU A 114 -23.96 -1.49 -1.24
N VAL A 115 -23.66 -1.12 -2.49
CA VAL A 115 -24.04 -1.83 -3.72
C VAL A 115 -22.88 -1.76 -4.72
N GLU A 116 -22.12 -2.86 -4.85
CA GLU A 116 -20.97 -2.98 -5.76
C GLU A 116 -21.05 -4.24 -6.65
N LEU A 117 -20.07 -4.46 -7.53
CA LEU A 117 -20.00 -5.67 -8.35
C LEU A 117 -19.60 -6.87 -7.49
N MET A 118 -20.36 -7.97 -7.52
CA MET A 118 -19.80 -9.25 -7.09
C MET A 118 -18.82 -9.73 -8.15
N VAL A 119 -17.53 -9.67 -7.83
CA VAL A 119 -16.44 -10.07 -8.73
C VAL A 119 -16.66 -11.52 -9.20
N PRO A 120 -16.63 -11.79 -10.53
CA PRO A 120 -16.89 -13.14 -11.04
C PRO A 120 -15.75 -14.11 -10.76
N ASN A 121 -16.10 -15.37 -10.48
CA ASN A 121 -15.17 -16.48 -10.26
C ASN A 121 -14.12 -16.58 -11.38
N LYS A 122 -12.83 -16.77 -11.02
CA LYS A 122 -11.74 -16.98 -12.00
C LYS A 122 -12.06 -18.15 -12.92
N THR A 123 -12.70 -19.20 -12.41
CA THR A 123 -13.13 -20.38 -13.19
C THR A 123 -14.07 -20.02 -14.35
N ASP A 124 -15.05 -19.13 -14.14
CA ASP A 124 -15.99 -18.69 -15.17
C ASP A 124 -15.35 -17.65 -16.11
N VAL A 125 -14.52 -16.75 -15.58
CA VAL A 125 -13.79 -15.74 -16.36
C VAL A 125 -12.79 -16.38 -17.33
N LEU A 126 -11.99 -17.36 -16.90
CA LEU A 126 -11.03 -18.05 -17.77
C LEU A 126 -11.72 -18.82 -18.91
N ALA A 127 -12.92 -19.37 -18.67
CA ALA A 127 -13.72 -20.01 -19.71
C ALA A 127 -14.21 -19.03 -20.79
N TYR A 128 -14.33 -17.73 -20.46
CA TYR A 128 -14.61 -16.64 -21.38
C TYR A 128 -13.33 -16.16 -22.09
N ILE A 129 -12.32 -15.64 -21.35
CA ILE A 129 -11.19 -14.90 -21.94
C ILE A 129 -10.13 -15.77 -22.62
N ASP A 130 -9.98 -17.04 -22.23
CA ASP A 130 -9.07 -17.99 -22.89
C ASP A 130 -9.82 -19.14 -23.60
N GLY A 131 -11.16 -19.11 -23.57
CA GLY A 131 -12.04 -20.20 -24.04
C GLY A 131 -12.98 -19.82 -25.18
N ASN A 132 -14.24 -20.24 -25.06
CA ASN A 132 -15.34 -19.93 -26.00
C ASN A 132 -16.68 -19.75 -25.26
N ALA A 133 -16.67 -19.48 -23.95
CA ALA A 133 -17.88 -19.13 -23.21
C ALA A 133 -18.34 -17.71 -23.57
N THR A 134 -19.54 -17.35 -23.14
CA THR A 134 -19.97 -15.94 -23.04
C THR A 134 -19.32 -15.30 -21.82
N ALA A 135 -19.32 -13.96 -21.75
CA ALA A 135 -18.98 -13.25 -20.51
C ALA A 135 -19.81 -13.78 -19.32
N PRO A 136 -19.25 -13.87 -18.10
CA PRO A 136 -19.98 -14.28 -16.91
C PRO A 136 -21.19 -13.37 -16.64
N THR A 137 -22.28 -13.94 -16.17
CA THR A 137 -23.46 -13.18 -15.74
C THR A 137 -23.08 -12.28 -14.57
N ARG A 138 -23.31 -10.97 -14.69
CA ARG A 138 -23.05 -10.01 -13.60
C ARG A 138 -24.06 -10.20 -12.45
N TYR A 139 -23.56 -10.01 -11.24
CA TYR A 139 -24.30 -9.98 -9.97
C TYR A 139 -23.80 -8.80 -9.14
N ALA A 140 -24.64 -8.25 -8.28
CA ALA A 140 -24.23 -7.24 -7.31
C ALA A 140 -23.94 -7.89 -5.94
N HIS A 141 -22.88 -7.43 -5.30
CA HIS A 141 -22.67 -7.56 -3.86
C HIS A 141 -23.35 -6.35 -3.21
N ALA A 142 -24.17 -6.56 -2.18
CA ALA A 142 -24.76 -5.47 -1.42
C ALA A 142 -24.71 -5.77 0.08
N VAL A 143 -24.50 -4.73 0.89
CA VAL A 143 -24.44 -4.82 2.35
C VAL A 143 -25.66 -4.12 2.93
N LEU A 144 -26.41 -4.84 3.75
CA LEU A 144 -27.49 -4.28 4.56
C LEU A 144 -26.98 -4.03 5.98
N ASP A 145 -27.23 -2.85 6.52
CA ASP A 145 -27.04 -2.57 7.94
C ASP A 145 -28.39 -2.76 8.65
N ILE A 146 -28.49 -3.78 9.49
CA ILE A 146 -29.73 -4.23 10.13
C ILE A 146 -29.71 -3.78 11.60
N ARG A 147 -30.24 -2.60 11.88
CA ARG A 147 -30.31 -2.03 13.23
C ARG A 147 -31.71 -1.97 13.83
N ALA A 148 -32.75 -2.45 13.15
CA ALA A 148 -34.11 -2.60 13.71
C ALA A 148 -34.25 -3.78 14.72
N THR A 149 -33.26 -3.95 15.59
CA THR A 149 -33.04 -5.13 16.46
C THR A 149 -32.12 -4.78 17.64
N GLU A 150 -32.27 -5.51 18.74
CA GLU A 150 -31.38 -5.44 19.93
C GLU A 150 -30.00 -6.09 19.68
N GLU A 151 -29.92 -6.97 18.67
CA GLU A 151 -28.71 -7.66 18.23
C GLU A 151 -28.48 -7.25 16.75
N PRO A 152 -27.79 -6.13 16.48
CA PRO A 152 -27.69 -5.52 15.15
C PRO A 152 -26.55 -6.14 14.34
N THR A 153 -26.68 -6.10 13.01
CA THR A 153 -25.77 -6.82 12.10
C THR A 153 -25.56 -6.13 10.76
N TYR A 154 -24.31 -6.06 10.30
CA TYR A 154 -24.02 -5.99 8.86
C TYR A 154 -24.35 -7.34 8.23
N THR A 155 -24.98 -7.36 7.05
CA THR A 155 -25.34 -8.58 6.33
C THR A 155 -25.08 -8.45 4.84
N ASP A 156 -24.17 -9.27 4.34
CA ASP A 156 -23.77 -9.33 2.94
C ASP A 156 -24.76 -10.20 2.13
N ILE A 157 -25.26 -9.67 1.02
CA ILE A 157 -26.18 -10.36 0.11
C ILE A 157 -25.71 -10.31 -1.34
N LEU A 158 -26.00 -11.38 -2.07
CA LEU A 158 -25.83 -11.48 -3.51
C LEU A 158 -27.16 -11.17 -4.20
N VAL A 159 -27.18 -10.13 -5.05
CA VAL A 159 -28.37 -9.72 -5.80
C VAL A 159 -28.14 -9.95 -7.29
N GLY A 160 -29.02 -10.71 -7.94
CA GLY A 160 -28.95 -10.89 -9.39
C GLY A 160 -29.83 -12.02 -9.94
N PRO A 161 -29.67 -12.35 -11.24
CA PRO A 161 -28.74 -11.70 -12.18
C PRO A 161 -29.12 -10.24 -12.46
N ILE A 162 -28.14 -9.45 -12.89
CA ILE A 162 -28.32 -8.10 -13.44
C ILE A 162 -28.05 -8.08 -14.95
N PRO A 163 -28.65 -7.15 -15.74
CA PRO A 163 -29.55 -6.06 -15.33
C PRO A 163 -30.86 -6.55 -14.71
N VAL A 164 -31.46 -5.75 -13.82
CA VAL A 164 -32.62 -6.17 -13.02
C VAL A 164 -33.84 -6.52 -13.88
N VAL A 165 -34.37 -7.72 -13.71
CA VAL A 165 -35.58 -8.22 -14.38
C VAL A 165 -36.56 -8.79 -13.35
N ASN A 166 -37.74 -8.19 -13.25
CA ASN A 166 -38.79 -8.60 -12.33
C ASN A 166 -39.18 -10.08 -12.50
N GLY A 167 -39.10 -10.85 -11.41
CA GLY A 167 -39.38 -12.29 -11.41
C GLY A 167 -38.25 -13.17 -11.98
N THR A 168 -37.06 -12.59 -12.21
CA THR A 168 -35.83 -13.32 -12.55
C THR A 168 -34.69 -12.94 -11.60
N THR A 169 -34.51 -11.64 -11.32
CA THR A 169 -33.61 -11.16 -10.27
C THR A 169 -34.14 -11.54 -8.90
N THR A 170 -33.24 -12.02 -8.04
CA THR A 170 -33.47 -12.44 -6.65
C THR A 170 -32.31 -11.98 -5.77
N TRP A 171 -32.50 -11.92 -4.46
CA TRP A 171 -31.42 -11.82 -3.48
C TRP A 171 -31.25 -13.14 -2.72
N GLN A 172 -30.03 -13.39 -2.24
CA GLN A 172 -29.72 -14.47 -1.29
C GLN A 172 -28.56 -14.05 -0.38
N PRO A 173 -28.40 -14.63 0.82
CA PRO A 173 -27.20 -14.47 1.65
C PRO A 173 -25.90 -14.76 0.89
N LEU A 174 -24.88 -13.94 1.09
CA LEU A 174 -23.53 -14.16 0.55
C LEU A 174 -22.65 -14.78 1.64
N GLU A 175 -22.35 -16.07 1.53
CA GLU A 175 -21.43 -16.76 2.47
C GLU A 175 -20.45 -17.73 1.80
N TYR A 176 -20.48 -17.86 0.46
CA TYR A 176 -19.50 -18.70 -0.24
C TYR A 176 -18.04 -18.18 -0.19
N PRO A 177 -17.76 -16.85 -0.23
CA PRO A 177 -16.39 -16.31 -0.27
C PRO A 177 -15.77 -16.04 1.11
N TYR A 178 -16.47 -16.40 2.19
CA TYR A 178 -16.08 -16.11 3.58
C TYR A 178 -15.78 -17.40 4.34
N THR A 179 -14.92 -17.41 5.37
CA THR A 179 -14.69 -18.64 6.16
C THR A 179 -15.88 -18.89 7.08
N ARG A 180 -16.32 -17.84 7.78
CA ARG A 180 -17.49 -17.80 8.65
C ARG A 180 -18.80 -18.06 7.88
N LYS A 181 -19.44 -19.20 8.16
CA LYS A 181 -20.73 -19.60 7.56
C LYS A 181 -21.91 -19.21 8.44
N THR A 182 -22.23 -17.91 8.46
CA THR A 182 -23.36 -17.33 9.20
C THR A 182 -24.34 -16.57 8.30
N GLY A 183 -24.48 -16.97 7.02
CA GLY A 183 -25.40 -16.33 6.08
C GLY A 183 -25.05 -14.88 5.75
N GLY A 184 -23.76 -14.57 5.65
CA GLY A 184 -23.27 -13.21 5.39
C GLY A 184 -23.42 -12.22 6.56
N SER A 185 -23.97 -12.64 7.71
CA SER A 185 -24.22 -11.75 8.85
C SER A 185 -23.08 -11.75 9.90
N ILE A 186 -22.59 -10.56 10.22
CA ILE A 186 -21.73 -10.26 11.38
C ILE A 186 -22.37 -9.16 12.22
N ARG A 187 -22.09 -9.12 13.52
CA ARG A 187 -22.64 -8.08 14.41
C ARG A 187 -22.15 -6.68 14.00
N ASN A 188 -22.95 -5.67 14.29
CA ASN A 188 -22.56 -4.25 14.20
C ASN A 188 -22.33 -3.74 15.64
N LEU A 189 -21.11 -3.31 15.96
CA LEU A 189 -20.71 -2.76 17.26
C LEU A 189 -20.94 -1.24 17.35
N ASP A 190 -21.07 -0.59 16.20
CA ASP A 190 -21.12 0.86 16.00
C ASP A 190 -22.56 1.36 15.74
N ALA A 191 -23.54 0.47 15.88
CA ALA A 191 -24.95 0.69 15.58
C ALA A 191 -25.61 1.84 16.37
N ASP A 192 -25.04 2.16 17.55
CA ASP A 192 -25.49 3.16 18.52
C ASP A 192 -24.53 4.36 18.62
N SER A 193 -23.89 4.81 17.52
CA SER A 193 -22.88 5.87 17.53
C SER A 193 -23.39 7.23 18.05
N ASP A 194 -24.54 7.71 17.56
CA ASP A 194 -25.15 8.98 17.99
C ASP A 194 -25.52 8.93 19.49
N SER A 195 -26.09 7.81 19.93
CA SER A 195 -26.44 7.54 21.33
C SER A 195 -25.20 7.37 22.22
N LEU A 196 -24.12 6.78 21.71
CA LEU A 196 -22.86 6.65 22.43
C LEU A 196 -22.28 8.03 22.77
N TYR A 197 -22.29 8.96 21.83
CA TYR A 197 -21.84 10.32 22.07
C TYR A 197 -22.83 11.14 22.92
N SER A 198 -24.07 11.30 22.42
CA SER A 198 -25.07 12.19 23.02
C SER A 198 -25.62 11.71 24.36
N GLU A 199 -25.93 10.41 24.47
CA GLU A 199 -26.54 9.85 25.67
C GLU A 199 -25.51 9.37 26.71
N TYR A 200 -24.22 9.28 26.39
CA TYR A 200 -23.18 8.79 27.31
C TYR A 200 -21.85 9.56 27.33
N ILE A 201 -21.03 9.59 26.26
CA ILE A 201 -19.66 10.17 26.29
C ILE A 201 -19.68 11.63 26.71
N TYR A 202 -20.54 12.47 26.11
CA TYR A 202 -20.64 13.88 26.51
C TYR A 202 -21.17 14.07 27.93
N LYS A 203 -21.91 13.11 28.49
CA LYS A 203 -22.34 13.13 29.92
C LYS A 203 -21.22 12.70 30.87
N VAL A 204 -20.36 11.75 30.45
CA VAL A 204 -19.13 11.37 31.16
C VAL A 204 -18.18 12.58 31.20
N SER A 205 -17.94 13.23 30.06
CA SER A 205 -17.18 14.48 29.97
C SER A 205 -17.78 15.61 30.82
N ALA A 206 -19.09 15.85 30.74
CA ALA A 206 -19.77 16.85 31.56
C ALA A 206 -19.60 16.64 33.08
N SER A 207 -19.34 15.40 33.53
CA SER A 207 -19.05 15.09 34.94
C SER A 207 -17.65 15.55 35.42
N ILE A 208 -16.78 15.97 34.49
CA ILE A 208 -15.43 16.51 34.73
C ILE A 208 -15.13 17.81 33.97
N ALA A 209 -16.12 18.52 33.42
CA ALA A 209 -15.89 19.71 32.60
C ALA A 209 -15.19 20.87 33.34
N ASP A 210 -15.27 20.92 34.68
CA ASP A 210 -14.48 21.85 35.51
C ASP A 210 -13.00 21.44 35.65
N ILE A 211 -12.67 20.17 35.39
CA ILE A 211 -11.30 19.66 35.33
C ILE A 211 -10.70 19.88 33.94
N THR A 212 -11.43 19.60 32.85
CA THR A 212 -10.92 19.86 31.47
C THR A 212 -10.66 21.35 31.23
N MET A 213 -11.54 22.21 31.75
CA MET A 213 -11.41 23.67 31.72
C MET A 213 -10.24 24.19 32.58
N ASP A 214 -9.86 23.51 33.66
CA ASP A 214 -8.76 23.89 34.56
C ASP A 214 -7.42 23.22 34.21
N LEU A 215 -7.43 22.14 33.41
CA LEU A 215 -6.25 21.54 32.77
C LEU A 215 -5.85 22.28 31.49
N TRP A 216 -6.80 22.46 30.56
CA TRP A 216 -6.52 22.83 29.17
C TRP A 216 -7.30 24.05 28.67
N GLY A 217 -8.32 24.51 29.42
CA GLY A 217 -9.17 25.64 29.03
C GLY A 217 -10.35 25.27 28.10
N GLY A 218 -10.60 23.98 27.88
CA GLY A 218 -11.58 23.47 26.92
C GLY A 218 -12.62 22.50 27.50
N THR A 219 -13.62 22.17 26.67
CA THR A 219 -14.63 21.12 26.93
C THR A 219 -15.00 20.37 25.66
N ALA A 220 -15.51 19.15 25.82
CA ALA A 220 -16.26 18.36 24.83
C ALA A 220 -17.63 17.98 25.42
N LEU A 221 -18.73 18.51 24.91
CA LEU A 221 -20.09 18.45 25.48
C LEU A 221 -21.19 18.27 24.42
N GLY A 222 -20.81 18.07 23.15
CA GLY A 222 -21.72 17.98 22.00
C GLY A 222 -22.30 19.34 21.58
N LYS A 223 -21.45 20.36 21.39
CA LYS A 223 -21.88 21.75 21.13
C LYS A 223 -20.93 22.52 20.22
N ASP A 224 -21.48 23.50 19.51
CA ASP A 224 -20.83 24.52 18.67
C ASP A 224 -19.71 25.34 19.36
N ASN A 225 -19.52 25.18 20.67
CA ASN A 225 -18.53 25.91 21.47
C ASN A 225 -17.42 25.02 22.05
N ASP A 226 -17.45 23.71 21.77
CA ASP A 226 -16.44 22.79 22.27
C ASP A 226 -15.09 23.04 21.56
N THR A 227 -14.01 22.66 22.24
CA THR A 227 -12.63 22.89 21.80
C THR A 227 -11.75 21.66 22.02
N LEU A 228 -12.37 20.56 22.43
CA LEU A 228 -11.79 19.25 22.63
C LEU A 228 -12.69 18.26 21.90
N ASP A 229 -12.14 17.14 21.44
CA ASP A 229 -12.95 15.97 21.08
C ASP A 229 -12.57 14.72 21.90
N ILE A 230 -13.36 13.65 21.78
CA ILE A 230 -13.22 12.40 22.54
C ILE A 230 -13.42 11.18 21.65
N TRP A 231 -12.32 10.58 21.19
CA TRP A 231 -12.31 9.26 20.53
C TRP A 231 -11.24 8.33 21.12
N GLY A 232 -11.12 7.12 20.59
CA GLY A 232 -10.45 6.03 21.27
C GLY A 232 -10.09 4.85 20.38
N ILE A 233 -10.22 3.64 20.94
CA ILE A 233 -9.78 2.39 20.33
C ILE A 233 -10.68 1.89 19.18
N ASP A 234 -10.05 1.41 18.11
CA ASP A 234 -10.57 0.42 17.16
C ASP A 234 -9.52 -0.72 17.08
N PRO A 235 -9.88 -2.00 17.28
CA PRO A 235 -11.20 -2.50 17.66
C PRO A 235 -11.60 -2.19 19.11
N VAL A 236 -12.90 -1.95 19.31
CA VAL A 236 -13.52 -2.02 20.64
C VAL A 236 -13.22 -3.39 21.26
N TRP A 237 -12.79 -3.43 22.54
CA TRP A 237 -12.40 -4.68 23.19
C TRP A 237 -13.62 -5.59 23.48
N GLN A 238 -13.53 -6.85 23.06
CA GLN A 238 -14.65 -7.80 22.96
C GLN A 238 -14.57 -8.97 23.99
N TYR A 239 -13.90 -8.76 25.12
CA TYR A 239 -13.56 -9.82 26.10
C TYR A 239 -14.78 -10.36 26.88
N ASP A 240 -14.84 -11.69 27.06
CA ASP A 240 -15.85 -12.40 27.88
C ASP A 240 -17.32 -12.06 27.57
N GLY A 241 -17.62 -11.68 26.32
CA GLY A 241 -18.97 -11.26 25.89
C GLY A 241 -19.36 -9.84 26.30
N LYS A 242 -18.38 -9.02 26.69
CA LYS A 242 -18.51 -7.62 27.08
C LYS A 242 -17.90 -6.72 26.00
N LEU A 243 -18.54 -5.59 25.71
CA LEU A 243 -17.97 -4.52 24.89
C LEU A 243 -17.34 -3.47 25.80
N THR A 244 -16.04 -3.23 25.62
CA THR A 244 -15.25 -2.31 26.44
C THR A 244 -14.53 -1.30 25.57
N ARG A 245 -14.81 -0.01 25.77
CA ARG A 245 -14.06 1.09 25.14
C ARG A 245 -13.02 1.66 26.11
N TRP A 246 -11.93 2.14 25.53
CA TRP A 246 -11.05 3.15 26.10
C TRP A 246 -11.08 4.36 25.16
N ASP A 247 -11.32 5.53 25.74
CA ASP A 247 -11.48 6.79 25.03
C ASP A 247 -10.54 7.83 25.68
N THR A 248 -10.04 8.80 24.92
CA THR A 248 -9.16 9.89 25.39
C THR A 248 -9.61 11.25 24.88
N PHE A 249 -9.09 12.32 25.46
CA PHE A 249 -9.36 13.69 25.03
C PHE A 249 -8.27 14.17 24.08
N TRP A 250 -8.71 14.82 22.99
CA TRP A 250 -7.88 15.51 22.02
C TRP A 250 -8.19 17.00 22.04
N ASN A 251 -7.26 17.84 21.59
CA ASN A 251 -7.48 19.27 21.40
C ASN A 251 -7.89 19.52 19.94
N LEU A 252 -9.03 20.15 19.70
CA LEU A 252 -9.48 20.44 18.34
C LEU A 252 -8.53 21.46 17.65
N PRO A 253 -8.23 21.27 16.36
CA PRO A 253 -7.67 22.31 15.50
C PRO A 253 -8.51 23.60 15.53
N ASN A 254 -7.89 24.76 15.27
CA ASN A 254 -8.60 26.05 15.28
C ASN A 254 -8.46 26.89 13.99
N ASP A 255 -7.88 26.32 12.93
CA ASP A 255 -7.82 26.94 11.60
C ASP A 255 -8.36 26.04 10.46
N VAL A 256 -7.50 25.60 9.54
CA VAL A 256 -7.81 24.81 8.33
C VAL A 256 -6.91 23.57 8.18
N PHE A 257 -6.01 23.31 9.13
CA PHE A 257 -5.12 22.14 9.10
C PHE A 257 -5.72 20.99 9.95
N ASP A 258 -5.74 19.78 9.39
CA ASP A 258 -6.19 18.54 10.05
C ASP A 258 -5.16 18.01 11.08
N ALA A 259 -4.83 18.85 12.07
CA ALA A 259 -3.74 18.59 13.00
C ALA A 259 -4.14 17.76 14.24
N GLU A 260 -5.40 17.30 14.36
CA GLU A 260 -5.92 16.77 15.64
C GLU A 260 -5.13 15.57 16.17
N THR A 261 -4.70 14.68 15.27
CA THR A 261 -3.95 13.47 15.63
C THR A 261 -2.58 13.77 16.26
N LEU A 262 -2.08 15.01 16.17
CA LEU A 262 -0.92 15.52 16.90
C LEU A 262 -1.24 16.17 18.27
N LEU A 263 -2.51 16.19 18.69
CA LEU A 263 -3.00 16.97 19.84
C LEU A 263 -3.61 16.14 21.02
N PRO A 264 -3.08 14.95 21.39
CA PRO A 264 -3.61 14.18 22.52
C PRO A 264 -3.37 14.89 23.86
N LEU A 265 -4.27 14.70 24.83
CA LEU A 265 -4.26 15.43 26.11
C LEU A 265 -4.03 14.57 27.37
N GLY A 266 -3.89 13.24 27.22
CA GLY A 266 -3.36 12.36 28.26
C GLY A 266 -4.31 12.03 29.43
N LEU A 267 -5.61 12.30 29.26
CA LEU A 267 -6.67 11.82 30.14
C LEU A 267 -7.49 10.76 29.40
N PHE A 268 -7.61 9.58 30.01
CA PHE A 268 -8.29 8.44 29.40
C PHE A 268 -9.42 7.97 30.33
N PHE A 269 -10.49 7.41 29.77
CA PHE A 269 -11.52 6.73 30.55
C PHE A 269 -11.95 5.43 29.91
N LYS A 270 -12.44 4.52 30.77
CA LYS A 270 -12.81 3.16 30.41
C LYS A 270 -14.31 2.95 30.56
N SER A 271 -14.95 2.41 29.54
CA SER A 271 -16.41 2.26 29.48
C SER A 271 -16.83 0.82 29.17
N ASP A 272 -17.77 0.28 29.95
CA ASP A 272 -18.60 -0.87 29.59
C ASP A 272 -19.79 -0.38 28.76
N VAL A 273 -19.79 -0.68 27.46
CA VAL A 273 -20.82 -0.26 26.49
C VAL A 273 -21.63 -1.46 25.95
N THR A 274 -21.74 -2.52 26.76
CA THR A 274 -22.36 -3.79 26.33
C THR A 274 -23.87 -3.68 26.11
N GLY A 275 -24.31 -3.81 24.87
CA GLY A 275 -25.73 -3.81 24.44
C GLY A 275 -26.33 -2.41 24.31
N ARG A 276 -27.47 -2.31 23.62
CA ARG A 276 -28.01 -1.05 23.05
C ARG A 276 -28.76 -0.11 24.01
N ASP A 277 -28.44 -0.12 25.29
CA ASP A 277 -29.15 0.66 26.32
C ASP A 277 -28.18 1.55 27.11
N PRO A 278 -28.13 2.87 26.81
CA PRO A 278 -27.27 3.82 27.51
C PRO A 278 -27.47 3.89 29.03
N SER A 279 -28.62 3.43 29.56
CA SER A 279 -28.85 3.34 31.01
C SER A 279 -28.17 2.14 31.68
N LYS A 280 -27.69 1.16 30.89
CA LYS A 280 -26.92 0.00 31.35
C LYS A 280 -25.40 0.18 31.20
N TRP A 281 -24.93 1.11 30.37
CA TRP A 281 -23.51 1.40 30.19
C TRP A 281 -22.87 1.96 31.46
N LYS A 282 -21.57 1.71 31.67
CA LYS A 282 -20.88 2.02 32.94
C LYS A 282 -19.45 2.52 32.72
N LEU A 283 -19.16 3.65 33.34
CA LEU A 283 -17.81 4.17 33.50
C LEU A 283 -17.05 3.33 34.54
N GLU A 284 -16.03 2.60 34.10
CA GLU A 284 -15.24 1.68 34.95
C GLU A 284 -14.03 2.37 35.62
N GLY A 285 -13.62 3.53 35.11
CA GLY A 285 -12.60 4.37 35.73
C GLY A 285 -11.93 5.34 34.77
N TRP A 286 -11.00 6.12 35.33
CA TRP A 286 -10.16 7.10 34.64
C TRP A 286 -8.69 6.71 34.77
N LEU A 287 -7.87 7.06 33.79
CA LEU A 287 -6.41 7.01 33.86
C LEU A 287 -5.85 8.41 33.55
N TYR A 288 -4.95 8.89 34.39
CA TYR A 288 -4.18 10.12 34.14
C TYR A 288 -2.81 9.99 34.79
N ASN A 289 -1.74 10.35 34.07
CA ASN A 289 -0.37 10.39 34.61
C ASN A 289 0.06 9.06 35.29
N ASP A 290 -0.26 7.92 34.66
CA ASP A 290 -0.04 6.55 35.16
C ASP A 290 -0.77 6.19 36.49
N ILE A 291 -1.84 6.92 36.83
CA ILE A 291 -2.67 6.64 38.02
C ILE A 291 -4.10 6.31 37.57
N PHE A 292 -4.57 5.10 37.91
CA PHE A 292 -5.94 4.67 37.67
C PHE A 292 -6.88 5.00 38.83
N TYR A 293 -8.05 5.54 38.50
CA TYR A 293 -9.09 5.99 39.44
C TYR A 293 -10.40 5.24 39.15
N PRO A 294 -10.82 4.27 39.99
CA PRO A 294 -12.00 3.42 39.72
C PRO A 294 -13.35 4.13 39.70
N THR A 295 -13.43 5.43 40.01
CA THR A 295 -14.66 6.24 39.90
C THR A 295 -14.29 7.71 39.61
N THR A 296 -15.23 8.45 39.01
CA THR A 296 -15.11 9.91 38.83
C THR A 296 -14.92 10.63 40.17
N GLU A 297 -15.59 10.21 41.25
CA GLU A 297 -15.42 10.83 42.57
C GLU A 297 -13.99 10.62 43.12
N ALA A 298 -13.37 9.46 42.88
CA ALA A 298 -11.98 9.21 43.25
C ALA A 298 -11.02 10.09 42.42
N PHE A 299 -11.25 10.22 41.11
CA PHE A 299 -10.47 11.11 40.24
C PHE A 299 -10.61 12.58 40.66
N ARG A 300 -11.83 13.09 40.84
CA ARG A 300 -12.12 14.46 41.29
C ARG A 300 -11.53 14.76 42.67
N THR A 301 -11.63 13.82 43.61
CA THR A 301 -11.02 13.96 44.95
C THR A 301 -9.50 14.03 44.88
N ALA A 302 -8.88 13.22 44.01
CA ALA A 302 -7.45 13.27 43.79
C ALA A 302 -7.03 14.57 43.09
N TYR A 303 -7.77 15.03 42.08
CA TYR A 303 -7.48 16.25 41.33
C TYR A 303 -7.46 17.50 42.21
N TRP A 304 -8.49 17.67 43.05
CA TRP A 304 -8.63 18.82 43.94
C TRP A 304 -7.90 18.69 45.29
N SER A 305 -7.08 17.65 45.47
CA SER A 305 -6.31 17.37 46.69
C SER A 305 -5.26 18.42 47.08
N GLY A 306 -4.82 19.23 46.11
CA GLY A 306 -3.72 20.20 46.27
C GLY A 306 -2.31 19.60 46.21
N ASN A 307 -2.16 18.28 46.06
CA ASN A 307 -0.87 17.63 45.74
C ASN A 307 -0.89 16.85 44.41
N PHE A 308 -1.94 17.03 43.59
CA PHE A 308 -2.07 16.48 42.26
C PHE A 308 -1.07 17.12 41.27
N THR A 309 -0.41 16.29 40.47
CA THR A 309 0.47 16.76 39.38
C THR A 309 -0.37 16.96 38.13
N LYS A 310 -0.65 18.21 37.78
CA LYS A 310 -1.22 18.60 36.48
C LYS A 310 -0.12 18.64 35.42
N LEU A 311 -0.37 18.03 34.28
CA LEU A 311 0.48 18.03 33.09
C LEU A 311 -0.10 19.00 32.04
N GLY A 312 0.67 19.35 31.00
CA GLY A 312 0.27 20.32 29.99
C GLY A 312 -0.63 19.78 28.88
N ALA A 313 -0.96 20.63 27.91
CA ALA A 313 -1.68 20.27 26.68
C ALA A 313 -0.73 20.29 25.49
N ASN A 314 -0.90 19.37 24.55
CA ASN A 314 -0.49 19.64 23.17
C ASN A 314 -1.46 20.65 22.58
N VAL A 315 -0.95 21.73 21.98
CA VAL A 315 -1.74 22.82 21.41
C VAL A 315 -1.21 23.10 20.02
N GLU A 316 -2.13 23.31 19.08
CA GLU A 316 -1.83 23.65 17.69
C GLU A 316 -0.92 24.89 17.59
N GLY A 317 -0.08 24.90 16.55
CA GLY A 317 0.75 26.03 16.16
C GLY A 317 1.52 25.68 14.90
N ASP A 318 2.44 26.57 14.48
CA ASP A 318 3.17 26.43 13.21
C ASP A 318 3.92 25.09 13.06
N TRP A 319 4.29 24.44 14.17
CA TRP A 319 4.95 23.13 14.22
C TRP A 319 4.09 21.96 13.68
N ALA A 320 2.77 22.14 13.61
CA ALA A 320 1.79 21.14 13.17
C ALA A 320 1.11 21.53 11.84
N ARG A 321 1.56 22.58 11.17
CA ARG A 321 1.00 23.04 9.87
C ARG A 321 1.85 22.54 8.71
N THR A 322 1.22 22.12 7.62
CA THR A 322 1.89 21.65 6.39
C THR A 322 2.39 22.77 5.47
N ASP A 323 2.09 24.03 5.80
CA ASP A 323 2.56 25.23 5.09
C ASP A 323 4.10 25.43 5.21
N GLN A 324 4.66 26.28 4.35
CA GLN A 324 6.10 26.55 4.32
C GLN A 324 6.58 27.37 5.54
N ASP A 325 7.17 26.70 6.54
CA ASP A 325 7.96 27.36 7.59
C ASP A 325 9.47 27.45 7.24
N GLY A 326 10.15 28.41 7.88
CA GLY A 326 11.60 28.60 7.81
C GLY A 326 12.08 29.48 6.65
N PRO A 327 13.41 29.64 6.50
CA PRO A 327 13.99 30.45 5.45
C PRO A 327 14.15 29.67 4.14
N VAL A 328 13.52 30.17 3.07
CA VAL A 328 13.65 29.66 1.68
C VAL A 328 15.13 29.42 1.32
N LEU A 329 15.41 28.25 0.72
CA LEU A 329 16.77 27.81 0.44
C LEU A 329 17.41 28.55 -0.76
N PRO A 330 18.76 28.55 -0.87
CA PRO A 330 19.42 29.22 -1.99
C PRO A 330 19.10 28.55 -3.34
N MET A 331 18.52 29.33 -4.27
CA MET A 331 18.04 28.89 -5.59
C MET A 331 16.73 28.09 -5.60
N ASP A 332 16.04 27.96 -4.46
CA ASP A 332 14.72 27.32 -4.34
C ASP A 332 13.58 28.18 -4.95
N ASP A 333 13.90 29.44 -5.29
CA ASP A 333 13.06 30.37 -6.04
C ASP A 333 13.04 30.09 -7.56
N GLN A 334 13.64 28.98 -8.01
CA GLN A 334 13.76 28.59 -9.40
C GLN A 334 13.04 27.27 -9.66
N SER A 335 12.37 27.16 -10.81
CA SER A 335 11.65 25.96 -11.22
C SER A 335 12.58 24.72 -11.17
N PRO A 336 12.17 23.63 -10.49
CA PRO A 336 12.96 22.41 -10.38
C PRO A 336 13.01 21.64 -11.72
N PRO A 337 13.83 20.57 -11.83
CA PRO A 337 13.84 19.74 -13.04
C PRO A 337 12.50 19.03 -13.28
N VAL A 338 11.75 19.46 -14.29
CA VAL A 338 10.48 18.86 -14.71
C VAL A 338 10.71 17.74 -15.73
N ALA A 339 10.02 16.61 -15.58
CA ALA A 339 9.97 15.53 -16.57
C ALA A 339 8.96 15.88 -17.68
N VAL A 340 9.30 15.60 -18.94
CA VAL A 340 8.48 15.95 -20.12
C VAL A 340 8.38 14.78 -21.11
N THR A 341 7.30 14.74 -21.90
CA THR A 341 7.04 13.70 -22.92
C THR A 341 7.04 14.26 -24.36
N PRO A 342 8.19 14.33 -25.05
CA PRO A 342 8.29 14.93 -26.39
C PRO A 342 7.51 14.24 -27.52
N ALA A 343 6.87 13.08 -27.26
CA ALA A 343 6.01 12.38 -28.21
C ALA A 343 4.57 12.18 -27.69
N GLY A 344 4.25 12.73 -26.51
CA GLY A 344 3.06 12.34 -25.74
C GLY A 344 3.21 10.96 -25.09
N ALA A 345 2.08 10.35 -24.72
CA ALA A 345 2.01 9.02 -24.14
C ALA A 345 2.36 7.91 -25.15
N ARG A 346 3.22 6.95 -24.74
CA ARG A 346 3.54 5.74 -25.54
C ARG A 346 2.86 4.48 -25.00
N TYR A 347 1.70 4.67 -24.39
CA TYR A 347 0.78 3.67 -23.87
C TYR A 347 -0.63 4.01 -24.36
N SER A 348 -1.52 3.04 -24.32
CA SER A 348 -2.93 3.20 -24.67
C SER A 348 -3.81 2.90 -23.46
N VAL A 349 -4.88 3.67 -23.29
CA VAL A 349 -5.90 3.46 -22.24
C VAL A 349 -7.28 3.46 -22.90
N ASP A 350 -7.99 2.34 -22.77
CA ASP A 350 -9.42 2.24 -23.06
C ASP A 350 -10.16 2.69 -21.80
N ARG A 351 -10.89 3.80 -21.90
CA ARG A 351 -11.62 4.40 -20.78
C ARG A 351 -13.00 3.79 -20.56
N GLU A 352 -13.54 3.08 -21.55
CA GLU A 352 -14.83 2.38 -21.45
C GLU A 352 -14.61 1.05 -20.73
N GLU A 353 -13.59 0.30 -21.14
CA GLU A 353 -13.25 -1.02 -20.59
C GLU A 353 -12.19 -0.95 -19.47
N GLN A 354 -11.71 0.24 -19.08
CA GLN A 354 -10.64 0.44 -18.09
C GLN A 354 -9.39 -0.43 -18.34
N TYR A 355 -9.01 -0.61 -19.62
CA TYR A 355 -7.93 -1.51 -20.07
C TYR A 355 -6.70 -0.72 -20.54
N VAL A 356 -5.50 -1.23 -20.28
CA VAL A 356 -4.23 -0.55 -20.53
C VAL A 356 -3.30 -1.43 -21.35
N GLU A 357 -2.59 -0.83 -22.32
CA GLU A 357 -1.44 -1.45 -22.99
C GLU A 357 -0.20 -0.55 -22.96
N TRP A 358 0.94 -1.11 -22.56
CA TRP A 358 2.25 -0.44 -22.64
C TRP A 358 3.34 -1.42 -23.08
N MET A 359 3.94 -1.16 -24.26
CA MET A 359 5.10 -1.83 -24.86
C MET A 359 4.99 -3.35 -25.08
N GLY A 360 4.89 -4.11 -24.00
CA GLY A 360 4.63 -5.54 -24.00
C GLY A 360 3.61 -5.98 -22.95
N PHE A 361 3.26 -5.12 -21.98
CA PHE A 361 2.26 -5.42 -20.97
C PHE A 361 0.85 -5.04 -21.42
N SER A 362 -0.13 -5.80 -20.94
CA SER A 362 -1.54 -5.41 -20.94
C SER A 362 -2.24 -5.88 -19.66
N PHE A 363 -3.28 -5.16 -19.23
CA PHE A 363 -4.10 -5.49 -18.06
C PHE A 363 -5.38 -4.64 -18.00
N TYR A 364 -6.37 -5.11 -17.24
CA TYR A 364 -7.57 -4.37 -16.86
C TYR A 364 -7.41 -3.78 -15.47
N LEU A 365 -8.12 -2.69 -15.18
CA LEU A 365 -8.31 -2.16 -13.84
C LEU A 365 -9.68 -2.57 -13.30
N SER A 366 -9.75 -2.75 -11.98
CA SER A 366 -10.98 -2.78 -11.19
C SER A 366 -10.81 -1.85 -9.99
N PHE A 367 -11.92 -1.43 -9.40
CA PHE A 367 -11.95 -0.56 -8.23
C PHE A 367 -13.09 -0.96 -7.30
N SER A 368 -12.80 -1.13 -6.01
CA SER A 368 -13.79 -1.48 -4.97
C SER A 368 -13.87 -0.41 -3.89
N ARG A 369 -14.94 -0.44 -3.08
CA ARG A 369 -15.02 0.40 -1.87
C ARG A 369 -13.93 0.03 -0.87
N ASP A 370 -13.73 -1.26 -0.64
CA ASP A 370 -12.90 -1.74 0.47
C ASP A 370 -11.40 -1.56 0.21
N THR A 371 -10.90 -1.98 -0.97
CA THR A 371 -9.46 -2.05 -1.26
C THR A 371 -8.98 -1.10 -2.37
N GLY A 372 -9.88 -0.29 -2.94
CA GLY A 372 -9.53 0.63 -4.02
C GLY A 372 -9.03 -0.10 -5.27
N LEU A 373 -7.85 0.28 -5.77
CA LEU A 373 -7.31 -0.15 -7.07
C LEU A 373 -6.77 -1.59 -7.07
N SER A 374 -7.33 -2.42 -7.97
CA SER A 374 -6.83 -3.76 -8.31
C SER A 374 -6.63 -3.93 -9.82
N LEU A 375 -5.73 -4.83 -10.22
CA LEU A 375 -5.36 -5.10 -11.62
C LEU A 375 -5.67 -6.56 -12.00
N PHE A 376 -6.22 -6.78 -13.19
CA PHE A 376 -6.65 -8.09 -13.67
C PHE A 376 -6.12 -8.46 -15.06
N ASP A 377 -5.98 -9.76 -15.32
CA ASP A 377 -5.45 -10.38 -16.54
C ASP A 377 -4.13 -9.73 -17.02
N ILE A 378 -3.14 -9.62 -16.11
CA ILE A 378 -1.85 -9.02 -16.42
C ILE A 378 -1.07 -9.95 -17.36
N ARG A 379 -0.98 -9.57 -18.64
CA ARG A 379 -0.24 -10.28 -19.69
C ARG A 379 1.06 -9.57 -20.03
N TYR A 380 2.06 -10.33 -20.48
CA TYR A 380 3.21 -9.82 -21.21
C TYR A 380 3.39 -10.54 -22.55
N LYS A 381 3.38 -9.78 -23.65
CA LYS A 381 3.37 -10.24 -25.04
C LYS A 381 2.26 -11.27 -25.32
N GLY A 382 1.06 -10.99 -24.80
CA GLY A 382 -0.15 -11.81 -24.96
C GLY A 382 -0.24 -13.03 -24.04
N GLN A 383 0.81 -13.35 -23.27
CA GLN A 383 0.81 -14.44 -22.30
C GLN A 383 0.54 -13.88 -20.89
N ARG A 384 -0.48 -14.41 -20.18
CA ARG A 384 -0.72 -14.05 -18.78
C ARG A 384 0.49 -14.38 -17.88
N ILE A 385 0.70 -13.52 -16.89
CA ILE A 385 1.62 -13.69 -15.76
C ILE A 385 0.82 -13.78 -14.47
N LEU A 386 -0.14 -12.87 -14.27
CA LEU A 386 -1.05 -12.83 -13.12
C LEU A 386 -2.49 -12.77 -13.61
N TYR A 387 -3.40 -13.51 -12.97
CA TYR A 387 -4.84 -13.30 -13.14
C TYR A 387 -5.30 -12.05 -12.38
N GLU A 388 -4.78 -11.84 -11.17
CA GLU A 388 -5.18 -10.78 -10.24
C GLU A 388 -3.96 -10.27 -9.46
N LEU A 389 -3.91 -8.96 -9.26
CA LEU A 389 -2.95 -8.28 -8.39
C LEU A 389 -3.64 -7.09 -7.71
N GLY A 390 -3.78 -7.12 -6.39
CA GLY A 390 -4.49 -6.07 -5.66
C GLY A 390 -4.18 -6.03 -4.17
N LEU A 391 -4.40 -4.87 -3.56
CA LEU A 391 -4.44 -4.69 -2.11
C LEU A 391 -5.61 -5.51 -1.54
N GLN A 392 -5.45 -6.02 -0.33
CA GLN A 392 -6.45 -6.85 0.37
C GLN A 392 -6.83 -6.26 1.73
N GLU A 393 -5.87 -5.70 2.45
CA GLU A 393 -6.06 -5.01 3.73
C GLU A 393 -4.82 -4.17 4.08
N ALA A 394 -4.96 -3.16 4.93
CA ALA A 394 -3.87 -2.56 5.68
C ALA A 394 -4.15 -2.59 7.18
N LEU A 395 -3.10 -2.90 7.95
CA LEU A 395 -3.08 -2.87 9.41
C LEU A 395 -2.15 -1.75 9.86
N ALA A 396 -2.65 -0.88 10.74
CA ALA A 396 -1.84 0.03 11.56
C ALA A 396 -1.93 -0.40 13.04
N HIS A 397 -1.00 -1.25 13.49
CA HIS A 397 -1.01 -1.79 14.85
C HIS A 397 -0.11 -0.97 15.78
N TYR A 398 -0.72 -0.28 16.75
CA TYR A 398 -0.01 0.56 17.71
C TYR A 398 0.42 -0.21 18.96
N ALA A 399 1.34 0.38 19.72
CA ALA A 399 1.64 0.02 21.11
C ALA A 399 1.95 1.27 21.95
N GLY A 400 1.56 1.27 23.22
CA GLY A 400 1.80 2.39 24.14
C GLY A 400 1.72 1.97 25.61
N ASN A 401 2.17 2.85 26.51
CA ASN A 401 1.88 2.73 27.95
C ASN A 401 0.44 3.19 28.27
N ASP A 402 -0.16 4.02 27.41
CA ASP A 402 -1.56 4.42 27.54
C ASP A 402 -2.51 3.43 26.84
N PRO A 403 -3.78 3.34 27.30
CA PRO A 403 -4.68 2.26 26.90
C PRO A 403 -5.41 2.52 25.57
N VAL A 404 -5.30 3.73 24.99
CA VAL A 404 -5.82 3.97 23.63
C VAL A 404 -4.77 3.52 22.63
N GLN A 405 -3.53 4.01 22.74
CA GLN A 405 -2.42 3.62 21.86
C GLN A 405 -2.08 2.12 22.00
N SER A 406 -2.23 1.53 23.19
CA SER A 406 -2.10 0.08 23.38
C SER A 406 -3.29 -0.73 22.82
N GLY A 407 -4.44 -0.10 22.60
CA GLY A 407 -5.67 -0.76 22.15
C GLY A 407 -5.96 -0.63 20.65
N THR A 408 -5.38 0.38 19.98
CA THR A 408 -5.59 0.64 18.55
C THR A 408 -4.87 -0.38 17.66
N SER A 409 -5.60 -0.94 16.70
CA SER A 409 -5.12 -1.87 15.67
C SER A 409 -6.06 -1.83 14.47
N TYR A 410 -6.05 -0.70 13.74
CA TYR A 410 -6.95 -0.45 12.62
C TYR A 410 -6.84 -1.51 11.53
N LEU A 411 -7.98 -1.80 10.88
CA LEU A 411 -8.06 -2.58 9.66
C LEU A 411 -8.72 -1.70 8.61
N ASP A 412 -7.90 -1.07 7.77
CA ASP A 412 -8.30 0.13 7.02
C ASP A 412 -9.43 -0.13 5.99
N THR A 413 -9.68 -1.39 5.57
CA THR A 413 -10.85 -1.74 4.75
C THR A 413 -12.20 -1.57 5.48
N TYR A 414 -12.22 -1.49 6.82
CA TYR A 414 -13.40 -1.13 7.60
C TYR A 414 -13.94 0.24 7.18
N TYR A 415 -13.05 1.23 7.02
CA TYR A 415 -13.34 2.55 6.47
C TYR A 415 -13.42 2.50 4.94
N GLY A 416 -12.48 1.78 4.32
CA GLY A 416 -12.38 1.52 2.89
C GLY A 416 -11.36 2.41 2.19
N PHE A 417 -10.49 1.82 1.36
CA PHE A 417 -9.53 2.56 0.54
C PHE A 417 -10.17 3.30 -0.64
N GLY A 418 -11.37 2.89 -1.06
CA GLY A 418 -12.12 3.48 -2.15
C GLY A 418 -12.67 4.88 -1.84
N PRO A 419 -13.39 5.09 -0.72
CA PRO A 419 -13.99 6.37 -0.34
C PRO A 419 -13.03 7.55 -0.15
N TYR A 420 -11.77 7.27 0.18
CA TYR A 420 -10.76 8.30 0.43
C TYR A 420 -9.71 8.36 -0.69
N ALA A 421 -9.99 7.74 -1.85
CA ALA A 421 -9.13 7.80 -3.03
C ALA A 421 -9.35 9.10 -3.81
N PHE A 422 -9.04 10.23 -3.17
CA PHE A 422 -9.37 11.57 -3.64
C PHE A 422 -8.70 11.97 -4.97
N GLN A 423 -9.09 13.13 -5.49
CA GLN A 423 -8.53 13.70 -6.71
C GLN A 423 -7.02 13.95 -6.56
N LEU A 424 -6.20 13.35 -7.44
CA LEU A 424 -4.75 13.56 -7.43
C LEU A 424 -4.38 14.96 -7.92
N VAL A 425 -3.34 15.56 -7.33
CA VAL A 425 -2.81 16.89 -7.68
C VAL A 425 -1.81 16.76 -8.83
N PRO A 426 -2.15 17.20 -10.07
CA PRO A 426 -1.29 16.95 -11.21
C PRO A 426 0.01 17.75 -11.14
N GLY A 427 1.12 17.13 -11.55
CA GLY A 427 2.47 17.70 -11.41
C GLY A 427 3.12 17.43 -10.04
N TYR A 428 2.36 17.01 -9.03
CA TYR A 428 2.84 16.69 -7.68
C TYR A 428 2.75 15.17 -7.43
N ASP A 429 1.55 14.60 -7.33
CA ASP A 429 1.36 13.16 -7.08
C ASP A 429 1.81 12.28 -8.26
N CYS A 430 1.64 12.81 -9.47
CA CYS A 430 2.09 12.22 -10.72
C CYS A 430 2.63 13.32 -11.64
N PRO A 431 3.52 13.00 -12.60
CA PRO A 431 4.00 13.99 -13.59
C PRO A 431 2.83 14.68 -14.31
N SER A 432 2.95 15.97 -14.63
CA SER A 432 1.83 16.74 -15.18
C SER A 432 1.32 16.27 -16.55
N TYR A 433 2.13 15.51 -17.29
CA TYR A 433 1.75 14.83 -18.54
C TYR A 433 1.04 13.48 -18.34
N ALA A 434 0.78 13.05 -17.10
CA ALA A 434 0.10 11.79 -16.82
C ALA A 434 -1.34 11.78 -17.39
N THR A 435 -1.80 10.62 -17.83
CA THR A 435 -3.22 10.42 -18.14
C THR A 435 -3.95 10.12 -16.85
N TYR A 436 -5.07 10.78 -16.58
CA TYR A 436 -5.88 10.54 -15.37
C TYR A 436 -7.22 9.89 -15.69
N MET A 437 -7.76 9.11 -14.75
CA MET A 437 -9.07 8.45 -14.81
C MET A 437 -9.77 8.56 -13.45
N ASN A 438 -11.09 8.67 -13.49
CA ASN A 438 -11.92 8.73 -12.29
C ASN A 438 -12.16 7.35 -11.70
N THR A 439 -12.20 7.25 -10.38
CA THR A 439 -12.72 6.10 -9.63
C THR A 439 -14.06 6.49 -8.99
N SER A 440 -14.67 5.57 -8.24
CA SER A 440 -16.04 5.72 -7.74
C SER A 440 -16.40 4.59 -6.79
N TYR A 441 -17.26 4.88 -5.83
CA TYR A 441 -17.85 3.91 -4.90
C TYR A 441 -19.33 4.26 -4.65
N TYR A 442 -20.08 3.29 -4.14
CA TYR A 442 -21.43 3.47 -3.63
C TYR A 442 -21.38 3.52 -2.09
N VAL A 443 -22.14 4.43 -1.50
CA VAL A 443 -22.51 4.44 -0.07
C VAL A 443 -23.94 4.96 0.03
N ASP A 444 -24.73 4.54 1.03
CA ASP A 444 -25.98 5.21 1.47
C ASP A 444 -26.95 5.73 0.38
N GLU A 445 -27.11 4.95 -0.70
CA GLU A 445 -27.92 5.28 -1.89
C GLU A 445 -27.43 6.45 -2.76
N THR A 446 -26.17 6.84 -2.65
CA THR A 446 -25.44 7.71 -3.59
C THR A 446 -24.42 6.90 -4.39
N THR A 447 -23.78 7.56 -5.35
CA THR A 447 -22.49 7.11 -5.89
C THR A 447 -21.62 8.34 -6.03
N HIS A 448 -20.46 8.22 -5.41
CA HIS A 448 -19.40 9.20 -5.34
C HIS A 448 -18.42 8.91 -6.50
N THR A 449 -17.81 9.93 -7.07
CA THR A 449 -16.91 9.85 -8.23
C THR A 449 -15.75 10.82 -8.06
N HIS A 450 -14.66 10.34 -7.45
CA HIS A 450 -13.42 11.09 -7.38
C HIS A 450 -12.86 11.34 -8.79
N ILE A 451 -12.74 12.61 -9.16
CA ILE A 451 -12.21 13.02 -10.46
C ILE A 451 -10.68 12.80 -10.47
N ASN A 452 -10.13 12.22 -11.53
CA ASN A 452 -8.67 12.07 -11.71
C ASN A 452 -7.91 11.34 -10.57
N SER A 453 -8.57 10.47 -9.81
CA SER A 453 -8.00 9.73 -8.66
C SER A 453 -7.01 8.62 -9.02
N VAL A 454 -6.99 8.15 -10.27
CA VAL A 454 -5.98 7.20 -10.77
C VAL A 454 -5.20 7.81 -11.93
N CYS A 455 -3.88 7.75 -11.87
CA CYS A 455 -2.99 8.28 -12.90
C CYS A 455 -2.15 7.19 -13.59
N PHE A 456 -1.80 7.44 -14.85
CA PHE A 456 -0.97 6.61 -15.72
C PHE A 456 0.18 7.43 -16.30
N PHE A 457 1.42 6.97 -16.20
CA PHE A 457 2.57 7.68 -16.79
C PHE A 457 3.73 6.76 -17.16
N GLU A 458 4.50 7.14 -18.18
CA GLU A 458 5.87 6.66 -18.35
C GLU A 458 6.85 7.54 -17.55
N PHE A 459 7.95 6.95 -17.10
CA PHE A 459 9.06 7.69 -16.50
C PHE A 459 10.42 7.11 -16.93
N ASP A 460 11.39 7.98 -17.20
CA ASP A 460 12.76 7.63 -17.59
C ASP A 460 13.67 7.78 -16.37
N ALA A 461 14.02 6.65 -15.74
CA ALA A 461 14.69 6.62 -14.45
C ALA A 461 16.08 7.27 -14.49
N ASP A 462 16.55 7.76 -13.34
CA ASP A 462 17.87 8.35 -13.16
C ASP A 462 19.02 7.34 -13.44
N TYR A 463 18.75 6.04 -13.26
CA TYR A 463 19.65 4.94 -13.61
C TYR A 463 19.28 4.21 -14.91
N PRO A 464 20.26 3.77 -15.72
CA PRO A 464 20.00 2.99 -16.94
C PRO A 464 19.74 1.50 -16.66
N MET A 465 18.80 0.91 -17.40
CA MET A 465 18.41 -0.52 -17.33
C MET A 465 19.61 -1.45 -17.46
N GLN A 466 20.54 -1.14 -18.37
CA GLN A 466 21.82 -1.85 -18.46
C GLN A 466 22.91 -1.00 -19.12
N ARG A 467 24.16 -1.20 -18.70
CA ARG A 467 25.33 -0.56 -19.32
C ARG A 467 26.57 -1.44 -19.28
N HIS A 468 27.39 -1.34 -20.33
CA HIS A 468 28.70 -1.99 -20.39
C HIS A 468 29.77 -1.08 -21.03
N SER A 469 31.03 -1.26 -20.69
CA SER A 469 32.14 -0.43 -21.18
C SER A 469 33.43 -1.24 -21.32
N THR A 470 34.08 -1.10 -22.47
CA THR A 470 35.36 -1.75 -22.82
C THR A 470 36.36 -0.70 -23.32
N SER A 471 37.56 -1.13 -23.68
CA SER A 471 38.61 -0.29 -24.28
C SER A 471 38.32 0.19 -25.71
N SER A 472 37.19 -0.20 -26.33
CA SER A 472 36.84 0.18 -27.71
C SER A 472 35.34 0.46 -27.94
N TYR A 473 34.48 0.22 -26.96
CA TYR A 473 33.08 0.64 -27.00
C TYR A 473 32.44 0.82 -25.62
N VAL A 474 31.39 1.64 -25.59
CA VAL A 474 30.39 1.74 -24.52
C VAL A 474 29.03 1.34 -25.10
N ALA A 475 28.21 0.65 -24.32
CA ALA A 475 26.80 0.37 -24.62
C ALA A 475 25.96 0.77 -23.40
N ASN A 476 24.78 1.34 -23.63
CA ASN A 476 23.86 1.80 -22.58
C ASN A 476 22.41 1.70 -23.07
N THR A 477 21.47 1.35 -22.18
CA THR A 477 20.03 1.25 -22.45
C THR A 477 19.28 2.08 -21.40
N LYS A 478 18.35 2.95 -21.80
CA LYS A 478 17.51 3.70 -20.86
C LYS A 478 16.63 2.77 -20.04
N ASN A 479 16.34 3.12 -18.79
CA ASN A 479 15.26 2.49 -18.03
C ASN A 479 14.02 3.38 -18.16
N VAL A 480 13.16 3.09 -19.14
CA VAL A 480 11.82 3.68 -19.16
C VAL A 480 10.86 2.63 -18.63
N TYR A 481 10.11 2.99 -17.59
CA TYR A 481 9.06 2.17 -17.00
C TYR A 481 7.71 2.90 -17.13
N PHE A 482 6.63 2.17 -16.89
CA PHE A 482 5.27 2.70 -16.87
C PHE A 482 4.62 2.41 -15.52
N SER A 483 3.92 3.38 -14.95
CA SER A 483 3.30 3.27 -13.63
C SER A 483 1.81 3.57 -13.67
N VAL A 484 1.06 2.85 -12.84
CA VAL A 484 -0.31 3.17 -12.43
C VAL A 484 -0.27 3.52 -10.94
N ARG A 485 -0.95 4.59 -10.53
CA ARG A 485 -0.97 5.06 -9.14
C ARG A 485 -2.37 5.48 -8.71
N SER A 486 -2.64 5.21 -7.43
CA SER A 486 -3.75 5.76 -6.63
C SER A 486 -3.15 6.26 -5.33
N VAL A 487 -3.72 7.31 -4.73
CA VAL A 487 -3.48 7.70 -3.34
C VAL A 487 -4.81 7.55 -2.60
N SER A 488 -4.78 7.08 -1.35
CA SER A 488 -5.95 7.06 -0.47
C SER A 488 -5.57 7.66 0.88
N THR A 489 -6.32 8.65 1.35
CA THR A 489 -6.05 9.38 2.59
C THR A 489 -6.99 8.90 3.70
N VAL A 490 -6.65 7.77 4.32
CA VAL A 490 -7.48 7.10 5.33
C VAL A 490 -7.29 7.81 6.67
N GLY A 491 -8.12 8.82 6.92
CA GLY A 491 -7.97 9.71 8.07
C GLY A 491 -6.62 10.43 7.99
N ASN A 492 -5.80 10.28 9.02
CA ASN A 492 -4.51 10.96 9.11
C ASN A 492 -3.43 10.45 8.13
N TYR A 493 -3.59 9.27 7.49
CA TYR A 493 -2.55 8.67 6.65
C TYR A 493 -2.81 8.75 5.14
N ASP A 494 -1.87 9.34 4.41
CA ASP A 494 -1.79 9.26 2.94
C ASP A 494 -1.06 7.98 2.51
N TYR A 495 -1.78 7.01 1.96
CA TYR A 495 -1.20 5.81 1.36
C TYR A 495 -1.07 5.97 -0.17
N MET A 496 0.16 6.11 -0.66
CA MET A 496 0.46 6.19 -2.10
C MET A 496 0.82 4.81 -2.67
N PHE A 497 -0.11 4.22 -3.42
CA PHE A 497 0.06 2.92 -4.07
C PHE A 497 0.57 3.06 -5.50
N THR A 498 1.62 2.32 -5.87
CA THR A 498 2.17 2.34 -7.23
C THR A 498 2.44 0.93 -7.78
N TYR A 499 1.91 0.65 -8.97
CA TYR A 499 2.21 -0.56 -9.75
C TYR A 499 3.07 -0.18 -10.96
N SER A 500 4.33 -0.64 -11.02
CA SER A 500 5.33 -0.18 -12.01
C SER A 500 5.89 -1.30 -12.90
N PHE A 501 5.73 -1.14 -14.21
CA PHE A 501 6.02 -2.12 -15.27
C PHE A 501 7.29 -1.76 -16.04
N HIS A 502 8.20 -2.73 -16.25
CA HIS A 502 9.55 -2.49 -16.74
C HIS A 502 9.89 -3.20 -18.07
N MET A 503 10.80 -2.62 -18.85
CA MET A 503 11.16 -3.13 -20.20
C MET A 503 11.87 -4.49 -20.21
N ASP A 504 12.35 -4.98 -19.06
CA ASP A 504 12.89 -6.33 -18.88
C ASP A 504 11.81 -7.40 -18.59
N GLY A 505 10.54 -6.97 -18.42
CA GLY A 505 9.41 -7.80 -18.00
C GLY A 505 9.16 -7.81 -16.49
N SER A 506 9.85 -7.00 -15.70
CA SER A 506 9.59 -6.90 -14.25
C SER A 506 8.33 -6.07 -13.95
N ILE A 507 7.62 -6.47 -12.89
CA ILE A 507 6.53 -5.72 -12.24
C ILE A 507 7.00 -5.37 -10.84
N HIS A 508 6.74 -4.16 -10.37
CA HIS A 508 6.99 -3.73 -8.99
C HIS A 508 5.65 -3.32 -8.36
N VAL A 509 5.49 -3.61 -7.07
CA VAL A 509 4.38 -3.12 -6.24
C VAL A 509 5.00 -2.36 -5.07
N GLU A 510 4.66 -1.09 -4.95
CA GLU A 510 5.22 -0.17 -3.95
C GLU A 510 4.08 0.52 -3.20
N VAL A 511 4.25 0.70 -1.88
CA VAL A 511 3.43 1.60 -1.06
C VAL A 511 4.35 2.55 -0.29
N ARG A 512 3.94 3.82 -0.23
CA ARG A 512 4.57 4.84 0.62
C ARG A 512 3.52 5.45 1.53
N ALA A 513 3.91 5.81 2.75
CA ALA A 513 3.05 6.52 3.69
C ALA A 513 3.50 7.98 3.87
N SER A 514 2.53 8.86 4.03
CA SER A 514 2.65 10.29 4.38
C SER A 514 1.45 10.64 5.27
N GLY A 515 1.26 11.92 5.56
CA GLY A 515 0.18 12.40 6.41
C GLY A 515 0.63 12.56 7.85
N TYR A 516 -0.30 12.99 8.71
CA TYR A 516 -0.06 13.10 10.14
C TYR A 516 0.10 11.71 10.77
N ILE A 517 0.79 11.65 11.90
CA ILE A 517 0.86 10.43 12.72
C ILE A 517 -0.27 10.45 13.76
N GLN A 518 -0.86 9.30 14.09
CA GLN A 518 -1.60 9.20 15.35
C GLN A 518 -0.61 9.26 16.51
N SER A 519 -0.52 10.42 17.13
CA SER A 519 0.45 10.68 18.18
C SER A 519 -0.06 10.24 19.55
N ALA A 520 0.86 10.04 20.48
CA ALA A 520 0.58 9.62 21.85
C ALA A 520 0.88 10.74 22.86
N TYR A 521 0.26 10.71 24.02
CA TYR A 521 0.65 11.65 25.08
C TYR A 521 2.00 11.26 25.70
N TYR A 522 2.88 12.23 25.96
CA TYR A 522 4.27 11.94 26.37
C TYR A 522 4.43 11.22 27.73
N ALA A 523 3.44 11.32 28.62
CA ALA A 523 3.62 10.96 30.02
C ALA A 523 3.81 9.44 30.21
N HIS A 524 5.00 9.06 30.72
CA HIS A 524 5.45 7.68 30.94
C HIS A 524 5.57 6.80 29.70
N ASN A 525 5.39 7.36 28.49
CA ASN A 525 5.34 6.59 27.24
C ASN A 525 6.72 6.33 26.59
N ALA A 526 7.82 6.49 27.33
CA ALA A 526 9.19 6.54 26.79
C ALA A 526 9.76 5.18 26.32
N ASP A 527 9.16 4.07 26.73
CA ASP A 527 9.50 2.72 26.23
C ASP A 527 8.75 2.37 24.92
N TYR A 528 7.81 3.23 24.48
CA TYR A 528 6.92 3.03 23.33
C TYR A 528 6.94 4.18 22.30
N GLY A 529 7.91 5.09 22.38
CA GLY A 529 8.00 6.21 21.44
C GLY A 529 8.98 7.30 21.87
N TYR A 530 9.34 8.17 20.93
CA TYR A 530 10.19 9.33 21.22
C TYR A 530 9.35 10.53 21.69
N HIS A 531 9.84 11.28 22.67
CA HIS A 531 9.27 12.59 23.04
C HIS A 531 9.67 13.62 21.96
N ILE A 532 8.73 14.00 21.08
CA ILE A 532 9.01 14.76 19.84
C ILE A 532 8.55 16.22 19.86
N HIS A 533 7.55 16.57 20.67
CA HIS A 533 7.12 17.96 20.91
C HIS A 533 6.70 18.13 22.39
N ASP A 534 6.44 19.36 22.86
CA ASP A 534 6.40 19.72 24.30
C ASP A 534 5.69 18.71 25.23
N TYR A 535 4.52 18.20 24.86
CA TYR A 535 3.78 17.15 25.59
C TYR A 535 3.45 15.91 24.72
N LEU A 536 4.22 15.69 23.65
CA LEU A 536 3.91 14.73 22.58
C LEU A 536 4.92 13.58 22.50
N SER A 537 4.43 12.33 22.52
CA SER A 537 5.20 11.14 22.10
C SER A 537 4.81 10.77 20.67
N GLY A 538 5.78 10.45 19.82
CA GLY A 538 5.53 9.95 18.46
C GLY A 538 4.80 8.61 18.41
N SER A 539 4.59 7.94 19.55
CA SER A 539 4.08 6.56 19.63
C SER A 539 4.99 5.56 18.91
N MET A 540 4.49 4.35 18.66
CA MET A 540 5.06 3.37 17.75
C MET A 540 3.98 2.49 17.15
N HIS A 541 4.15 2.10 15.88
CA HIS A 541 3.24 1.20 15.19
C HIS A 541 3.90 0.42 14.05
N ASP A 542 3.32 -0.73 13.74
CA ASP A 542 3.63 -1.47 12.51
C ASP A 542 2.55 -1.17 11.46
N HIS A 543 2.95 -0.67 10.30
CA HIS A 543 2.14 -0.75 9.07
C HIS A 543 2.39 -2.13 8.43
N VAL A 544 1.33 -2.90 8.17
CA VAL A 544 1.39 -4.17 7.42
C VAL A 544 0.26 -4.21 6.40
N LEU A 545 0.58 -4.26 5.11
CA LEU A 545 -0.37 -4.18 4.02
C LEU A 545 -0.35 -5.48 3.20
N ASN A 546 -1.47 -6.20 3.18
CA ASN A 546 -1.58 -7.47 2.48
C ASN A 546 -1.98 -7.28 1.02
N TYR A 547 -1.32 -8.05 0.14
CA TYR A 547 -1.60 -8.09 -1.27
C TYR A 547 -1.79 -9.53 -1.74
N LYS A 548 -2.69 -9.70 -2.69
CA LYS A 548 -2.90 -10.94 -3.44
C LYS A 548 -2.23 -10.82 -4.80
N ALA A 549 -1.49 -11.85 -5.19
CA ALA A 549 -0.84 -12.01 -6.49
C ALA A 549 -1.12 -13.43 -6.99
N ASP A 550 -2.15 -13.56 -7.83
CA ASP A 550 -2.60 -14.83 -8.39
C ASP A 550 -1.83 -15.13 -9.69
N PHE A 551 -0.84 -16.05 -9.65
CA PHE A 551 0.14 -16.25 -10.73
C PHE A 551 -0.23 -17.40 -11.68
N ASP A 552 -0.49 -17.06 -12.95
CA ASP A 552 -0.81 -17.98 -14.05
C ASP A 552 0.42 -18.19 -14.98
N ILE A 553 1.54 -18.71 -14.46
CA ILE A 553 2.77 -18.89 -15.28
C ILE A 553 2.55 -19.98 -16.35
N PHE A 554 2.31 -19.55 -17.60
CA PHE A 554 1.99 -20.43 -18.73
C PHE A 554 0.73 -21.30 -18.50
N GLY A 555 -0.23 -20.77 -17.74
CA GLY A 555 -1.41 -21.48 -17.25
C GLY A 555 -1.42 -21.53 -15.73
N THR A 556 -2.51 -22.05 -15.16
CA THR A 556 -2.75 -22.15 -13.71
C THR A 556 -1.74 -23.06 -13.01
N ASP A 557 -1.39 -24.19 -13.60
CA ASP A 557 -0.71 -25.31 -12.92
C ASP A 557 0.77 -24.96 -12.60
N ASN A 558 1.01 -24.50 -11.38
CA ASN A 558 2.23 -23.82 -10.94
C ASN A 558 2.81 -24.45 -9.66
N THR A 559 4.05 -24.10 -9.30
CA THR A 559 4.75 -24.56 -8.08
C THR A 559 5.64 -23.44 -7.52
N MET A 560 5.75 -23.31 -6.19
CA MET A 560 6.74 -22.43 -5.56
C MET A 560 8.11 -23.14 -5.42
N GLU A 561 9.09 -22.78 -6.25
CA GLU A 561 10.49 -23.23 -6.19
C GLU A 561 11.36 -22.28 -5.34
N LEU A 562 11.86 -22.77 -4.22
CA LEU A 562 12.89 -22.11 -3.41
C LEU A 562 14.30 -22.45 -3.92
N THR A 563 15.16 -21.44 -4.06
CA THR A 563 16.57 -21.61 -4.43
C THR A 563 17.50 -20.87 -3.46
N THR A 564 18.13 -21.61 -2.54
CA THR A 564 18.98 -21.08 -1.45
C THR A 564 20.47 -21.16 -1.80
N ASN A 565 21.21 -20.08 -1.51
CA ASN A 565 22.67 -20.02 -1.59
C ASN A 565 23.31 -20.53 -0.29
N VAL A 566 23.61 -21.83 -0.22
CA VAL A 566 24.14 -22.46 1.00
C VAL A 566 25.69 -22.48 1.04
N PRO A 567 26.33 -22.09 2.16
CA PRO A 567 27.78 -22.24 2.34
C PRO A 567 28.16 -23.70 2.57
N VAL A 568 29.22 -24.18 1.92
CA VAL A 568 29.67 -25.58 1.99
C VAL A 568 31.21 -25.68 2.00
N THR A 569 31.73 -26.81 2.46
CA THR A 569 33.15 -27.19 2.30
C THR A 569 33.23 -28.35 1.31
N GLU A 570 33.70 -28.09 0.10
CA GLU A 570 33.61 -29.03 -1.03
C GLU A 570 34.98 -29.56 -1.47
N SER A 571 35.08 -30.86 -1.70
CA SER A 571 36.24 -31.49 -2.35
C SER A 571 36.03 -31.57 -3.86
N TYR A 572 36.90 -30.94 -4.65
CA TYR A 572 36.84 -30.95 -6.10
C TYR A 572 37.91 -31.85 -6.71
N VAL A 573 37.61 -32.51 -7.84
CA VAL A 573 38.52 -33.41 -8.57
C VAL A 573 39.81 -32.76 -9.10
N TRP A 574 39.93 -31.43 -8.99
CA TRP A 574 41.09 -30.62 -9.39
C TRP A 574 41.81 -29.96 -8.19
N SER A 575 41.40 -30.23 -6.95
CA SER A 575 41.89 -29.56 -5.74
C SER A 575 42.32 -30.59 -4.70
N ASP A 576 43.62 -30.65 -4.40
CA ASP A 576 44.20 -31.58 -3.41
C ASP A 576 43.72 -31.34 -1.97
N HIS A 577 43.02 -30.22 -1.74
CA HIS A 577 42.40 -29.84 -0.47
C HIS A 577 40.94 -29.41 -0.69
N PRO A 578 40.03 -29.65 0.28
CA PRO A 578 38.69 -29.11 0.29
C PRO A 578 38.68 -27.57 0.23
N ARG A 579 37.58 -27.00 -0.25
CA ARG A 579 37.40 -25.56 -0.42
C ARG A 579 36.10 -25.09 0.22
N ASN A 580 36.22 -24.11 1.11
CA ASN A 580 35.09 -23.34 1.60
C ASN A 580 34.54 -22.52 0.42
N THR A 581 33.26 -22.69 0.12
CA THR A 581 32.59 -22.24 -1.11
C THR A 581 31.08 -22.19 -0.88
N MET A 582 30.27 -22.04 -1.92
CA MET A 582 28.81 -22.10 -1.85
C MET A 582 28.21 -23.00 -2.93
N LYS A 583 26.97 -23.46 -2.71
CA LYS A 583 26.15 -24.22 -3.66
C LYS A 583 24.73 -23.63 -3.70
N LEU A 584 24.02 -23.88 -4.79
CA LEU A 584 22.58 -23.73 -4.82
C LEU A 584 21.93 -25.01 -4.26
N LYS A 585 21.07 -24.87 -3.25
CA LYS A 585 20.08 -25.87 -2.85
C LYS A 585 18.75 -25.47 -3.47
N ARG A 586 18.07 -26.38 -4.15
CA ARG A 586 16.70 -26.16 -4.65
C ARG A 586 15.71 -27.10 -3.95
N SER A 587 14.49 -26.63 -3.75
CA SER A 587 13.36 -27.39 -3.20
C SER A 587 12.05 -26.73 -3.63
N HIS A 588 10.95 -27.47 -3.67
CA HIS A 588 9.61 -26.90 -3.83
C HIS A 588 8.95 -26.78 -2.44
N ILE A 589 8.01 -25.85 -2.31
CA ILE A 589 6.92 -25.92 -1.32
C ILE A 589 5.87 -26.87 -1.88
N LYS A 590 5.43 -27.84 -1.08
CA LYS A 590 4.55 -28.92 -1.55
C LYS A 590 3.11 -28.82 -1.10
N ASN A 591 2.89 -28.26 0.08
CA ASN A 591 1.58 -28.10 0.66
C ASN A 591 1.55 -26.91 1.60
N GLU A 592 0.36 -26.54 2.02
CA GLU A 592 0.10 -25.34 2.81
C GLU A 592 0.79 -25.35 4.20
N ASP A 593 1.03 -26.54 4.78
CA ASP A 593 1.80 -26.74 6.04
C ASP A 593 3.20 -26.09 6.01
N GLU A 594 3.86 -26.03 4.84
CA GLU A 594 5.20 -25.45 4.66
C GLU A 594 5.19 -24.16 3.81
N SER A 595 4.01 -23.57 3.58
CA SER A 595 3.81 -22.42 2.67
C SER A 595 3.92 -21.03 3.30
N ARG A 596 3.90 -20.94 4.63
CA ARG A 596 3.95 -19.67 5.38
C ARG A 596 5.40 -19.33 5.70
N LEU A 597 5.90 -18.26 5.08
CA LEU A 597 7.33 -18.01 4.91
C LEU A 597 7.72 -16.61 5.38
N PHE A 598 8.95 -16.51 5.88
CA PHE A 598 9.66 -15.26 6.11
C PHE A 598 10.75 -15.06 5.05
N TRP A 599 11.18 -13.82 4.84
CA TRP A 599 12.34 -13.50 4.00
C TRP A 599 13.63 -14.03 4.63
N ASP A 600 14.30 -14.95 3.94
CA ASP A 600 15.47 -15.67 4.44
C ASP A 600 16.64 -14.72 4.77
N PHE A 601 17.37 -15.04 5.84
CA PHE A 601 18.46 -14.23 6.38
C PHE A 601 19.50 -13.90 5.29
N ASN A 602 19.89 -12.62 5.22
CA ASN A 602 20.84 -12.13 4.21
C ASN A 602 20.35 -12.41 2.76
N SER A 603 19.03 -12.52 2.55
CA SER A 603 18.38 -12.80 1.27
C SER A 603 18.95 -14.04 0.55
N GLN A 604 19.34 -15.08 1.31
CA GLN A 604 20.05 -16.24 0.76
C GLN A 604 19.15 -17.11 -0.13
N THR A 605 17.85 -17.14 0.13
CA THR A 605 16.83 -17.83 -0.67
C THR A 605 16.15 -16.92 -1.69
N GLN A 606 15.94 -17.44 -2.89
CA GLN A 606 15.08 -16.88 -3.93
C GLN A 606 13.78 -17.67 -3.97
N TYR A 607 12.65 -16.96 -3.98
CA TYR A 607 11.29 -17.47 -4.00
C TYR A 607 10.76 -17.31 -5.42
N ARG A 608 10.21 -18.35 -6.03
CA ARG A 608 9.82 -18.32 -7.45
C ARG A 608 8.56 -19.13 -7.70
N ILE A 609 7.53 -18.51 -8.27
CA ILE A 609 6.46 -19.27 -8.91
C ILE A 609 6.95 -19.74 -10.28
N VAL A 610 6.92 -21.05 -10.50
CA VAL A 610 7.39 -21.71 -11.72
C VAL A 610 6.34 -22.67 -12.26
N ASN A 611 6.34 -22.88 -13.57
CA ASN A 611 5.64 -23.98 -14.21
C ASN A 611 6.66 -25.08 -14.54
N THR A 612 6.45 -26.29 -14.01
CA THR A 612 7.45 -27.37 -14.10
C THR A 612 7.38 -28.15 -15.41
N ASP A 613 6.25 -28.15 -16.11
CA ASP A 613 6.11 -28.72 -17.45
C ASP A 613 6.70 -27.80 -18.53
N VAL A 614 6.59 -26.47 -18.36
CA VAL A 614 7.07 -25.48 -19.36
C VAL A 614 8.51 -25.02 -19.05
N ARG A 615 9.48 -25.73 -19.65
CA ARG A 615 10.91 -25.36 -19.60
C ARG A 615 11.33 -24.41 -20.73
N ASN A 616 12.36 -23.60 -20.49
CA ASN A 616 13.05 -22.84 -21.54
C ASN A 616 14.01 -23.74 -22.36
N LYS A 617 14.65 -23.21 -23.41
CA LYS A 617 15.53 -24.02 -24.31
C LYS A 617 16.76 -24.61 -23.63
N TYR A 618 17.08 -24.20 -22.40
CA TYR A 618 18.20 -24.71 -21.60
C TYR A 618 17.77 -25.79 -20.61
N GLY A 619 16.47 -26.08 -20.50
CA GLY A 619 15.90 -27.11 -19.60
C GLY A 619 15.51 -26.60 -18.21
N GLU A 620 15.68 -25.31 -17.92
CA GLU A 620 15.25 -24.69 -16.66
C GLU A 620 13.76 -24.31 -16.69
N TYR A 621 13.09 -24.40 -15.55
CA TYR A 621 11.68 -24.02 -15.40
C TYR A 621 11.46 -22.53 -15.66
N ARG A 622 10.39 -22.20 -16.37
CA ARG A 622 9.97 -20.81 -16.60
C ARG A 622 9.16 -20.33 -15.40
N GLY A 623 9.40 -19.09 -14.96
CA GLY A 623 8.73 -18.56 -13.77
C GLY A 623 9.13 -17.13 -13.43
N TYR A 624 8.43 -16.55 -12.46
CA TYR A 624 8.77 -15.25 -11.89
C TYR A 624 9.39 -15.44 -10.51
N ARG A 625 10.44 -14.68 -10.23
CA ARG A 625 11.00 -14.53 -8.89
C ARG A 625 10.25 -13.43 -8.17
N ILE A 626 9.83 -13.71 -6.95
CA ILE A 626 9.37 -12.72 -5.99
C ILE A 626 10.56 -12.32 -5.11
N LEU A 627 10.73 -11.03 -4.86
CA LEU A 627 11.75 -10.49 -3.95
C LEU A 627 11.33 -9.13 -3.38
N PRO A 628 11.61 -8.83 -2.09
CA PRO A 628 11.56 -7.46 -1.61
C PRO A 628 12.54 -6.60 -2.41
N SER A 629 12.08 -5.45 -2.90
CA SER A 629 12.89 -4.45 -3.60
C SER A 629 13.31 -3.30 -2.69
N ASP A 630 12.52 -3.02 -1.66
CA ASP A 630 12.88 -2.17 -0.52
C ASP A 630 12.54 -2.92 0.79
N ASN A 631 12.33 -2.23 1.92
CA ASN A 631 11.83 -2.84 3.16
C ASN A 631 10.50 -3.58 2.93
N ALA A 632 10.30 -4.70 3.61
CA ALA A 632 9.02 -5.41 3.71
C ALA A 632 9.04 -6.25 4.99
N ILE A 633 8.04 -6.08 5.85
CA ILE A 633 7.95 -6.70 7.18
C ILE A 633 6.55 -7.24 7.45
N HIS A 634 6.46 -8.09 8.46
CA HIS A 634 5.25 -8.62 9.08
C HIS A 634 5.05 -8.00 10.46
N LEU A 635 3.88 -8.21 11.06
CA LEU A 635 3.55 -7.70 12.39
C LEU A 635 4.51 -8.24 13.46
N THR A 636 5.12 -7.35 14.24
CA THR A 636 6.02 -7.67 15.35
C THR A 636 5.30 -8.36 16.50
N ILE A 637 4.04 -7.98 16.74
CA ILE A 637 3.24 -8.44 17.88
C ILE A 637 2.69 -9.84 17.62
N GLN A 638 3.18 -10.79 18.40
CA GLN A 638 2.70 -12.17 18.44
C GLN A 638 1.47 -12.26 19.36
N ASP A 639 0.48 -13.07 18.97
CA ASP A 639 -0.75 -13.32 19.73
C ASP A 639 -1.48 -12.04 20.19
N SER A 640 -1.62 -11.05 19.29
CA SER A 640 -2.22 -9.74 19.57
C SER A 640 -3.58 -9.84 20.27
N SER A 641 -3.70 -9.20 21.43
CA SER A 641 -4.94 -9.10 22.21
C SER A 641 -6.02 -8.26 21.54
N ASN A 642 -5.64 -7.41 20.59
CA ASN A 642 -6.54 -6.50 19.89
C ASN A 642 -7.12 -7.19 18.66
N LEU A 643 -6.25 -7.81 17.84
CA LEU A 643 -6.64 -8.46 16.59
C LEU A 643 -7.24 -9.86 16.79
N VAL A 644 -6.70 -10.64 17.73
CA VAL A 644 -7.03 -12.07 17.92
C VAL A 644 -6.91 -12.88 16.60
N ASN A 645 -8.01 -13.03 15.83
CA ASN A 645 -8.04 -13.73 14.55
C ASN A 645 -8.24 -12.80 13.33
N SER A 646 -8.63 -11.54 13.53
CA SER A 646 -9.13 -10.63 12.48
C SER A 646 -8.13 -10.33 11.35
N ALA A 647 -6.83 -10.45 11.62
CA ALA A 647 -5.74 -10.16 10.67
C ALA A 647 -4.66 -11.25 10.66
N ASN A 648 -5.08 -12.52 10.62
CA ASN A 648 -4.17 -13.67 10.64
C ASN A 648 -3.18 -13.75 9.44
N TRP A 649 -3.42 -12.96 8.39
CA TRP A 649 -2.50 -12.70 7.27
C TRP A 649 -1.25 -11.89 7.65
N ALA A 650 -1.29 -11.05 8.69
CA ALA A 650 -0.19 -10.15 9.06
C ALA A 650 1.02 -10.86 9.72
N LYS A 651 0.91 -12.15 10.02
CA LYS A 651 1.87 -12.94 10.82
C LYS A 651 3.17 -13.35 10.10
N HIS A 652 3.25 -13.22 8.77
CA HIS A 652 4.35 -13.74 7.92
C HIS A 652 4.65 -12.77 6.76
N ASP A 653 5.78 -12.92 6.06
CA ASP A 653 6.13 -12.04 4.94
C ASP A 653 5.48 -12.47 3.62
N LEU A 654 5.36 -13.79 3.41
CA LEU A 654 4.92 -14.43 2.17
C LEU A 654 4.17 -15.73 2.50
N MET A 655 2.98 -15.92 1.94
CA MET A 655 2.15 -17.11 2.12
C MET A 655 1.65 -17.59 0.75
N ILE A 656 1.44 -18.90 0.59
CA ILE A 656 0.94 -19.49 -0.65
C ILE A 656 -0.19 -20.45 -0.31
N THR A 657 -1.39 -20.21 -0.83
CA THR A 657 -2.53 -21.14 -0.71
C THR A 657 -2.90 -21.65 -2.09
N LYS A 658 -3.65 -22.75 -2.14
CA LYS A 658 -4.30 -23.15 -3.37
C LYS A 658 -5.41 -22.16 -3.69
N ARG A 659 -5.49 -21.71 -4.95
CA ARG A 659 -6.44 -20.69 -5.38
C ARG A 659 -7.85 -21.27 -5.44
N LYS A 660 -8.74 -20.84 -4.53
CA LYS A 660 -10.16 -21.23 -4.50
C LYS A 660 -11.05 -20.02 -4.80
N ASP A 661 -12.12 -20.20 -5.58
CA ASP A 661 -13.15 -19.13 -5.78
C ASP A 661 -13.94 -18.83 -4.49
N THR A 662 -13.86 -19.70 -3.48
CA THR A 662 -14.39 -19.49 -2.12
C THR A 662 -13.43 -18.73 -1.20
N GLU A 663 -12.24 -18.38 -1.67
CA GLU A 663 -11.19 -17.67 -0.91
C GLU A 663 -10.70 -16.42 -1.70
N PRO A 664 -11.59 -15.52 -2.15
CA PRO A 664 -11.21 -14.44 -3.06
C PRO A 664 -10.43 -13.31 -2.38
N ARG A 665 -10.58 -13.10 -1.08
CA ARG A 665 -9.85 -12.08 -0.30
C ARG A 665 -9.28 -12.69 0.99
N SER A 666 -8.21 -12.10 1.53
CA SER A 666 -7.61 -12.49 2.82
C SER A 666 -8.22 -11.79 4.05
N ALA A 667 -9.06 -10.78 3.83
CA ALA A 667 -9.71 -9.98 4.86
C ALA A 667 -11.10 -9.49 4.40
N HIS A 668 -11.87 -8.96 5.34
CA HIS A 668 -13.20 -8.36 5.12
C HIS A 668 -13.33 -7.11 5.96
N ALA A 669 -14.03 -6.09 5.44
CA ALA A 669 -14.19 -4.79 6.10
C ALA A 669 -14.66 -4.89 7.55
N TYR A 670 -15.52 -5.85 7.87
CA TYR A 670 -16.09 -6.01 9.22
C TYR A 670 -15.32 -7.01 10.10
N ASN A 671 -14.07 -7.37 9.77
CA ASN A 671 -13.26 -8.27 10.59
C ASN A 671 -12.96 -7.72 12.00
N ASN A 672 -13.00 -6.39 12.21
CA ASN A 672 -12.88 -5.76 13.54
C ASN A 672 -14.13 -5.98 14.43
N GLN A 673 -15.30 -6.23 13.82
CA GLN A 673 -16.58 -6.35 14.52
C GLN A 673 -16.75 -7.63 15.34
N ASP A 674 -16.01 -8.70 15.02
CA ASP A 674 -16.01 -9.96 15.79
C ASP A 674 -14.62 -10.62 15.75
N VAL A 675 -13.65 -10.02 16.45
CA VAL A 675 -12.22 -10.40 16.36
C VAL A 675 -11.92 -11.86 16.72
N TYR A 676 -12.81 -12.52 17.45
CA TYR A 676 -12.72 -13.94 17.82
C TYR A 676 -13.27 -14.88 16.73
N ASN A 677 -14.18 -14.40 15.89
CA ASN A 677 -14.87 -15.16 14.85
C ASN A 677 -15.14 -14.21 13.64
N PRO A 678 -14.08 -13.72 12.97
CA PRO A 678 -14.19 -12.72 11.90
C PRO A 678 -14.96 -13.26 10.68
N VAL A 679 -15.26 -12.41 9.69
CA VAL A 679 -15.91 -12.88 8.43
C VAL A 679 -14.94 -13.75 7.62
N ILE A 680 -13.67 -13.33 7.56
CA ILE A 680 -12.57 -14.12 7.00
C ILE A 680 -11.49 -14.28 8.07
N ASP A 681 -11.32 -15.51 8.54
CA ASP A 681 -10.11 -15.93 9.26
C ASP A 681 -9.10 -16.52 8.28
N PHE A 682 -8.03 -15.78 7.98
CA PHE A 682 -7.01 -16.21 7.04
C PHE A 682 -6.22 -17.46 7.49
N ASP A 683 -6.21 -17.83 8.78
CA ASP A 683 -5.58 -19.08 9.23
C ASP A 683 -6.38 -20.32 8.77
N GLU A 684 -7.67 -20.19 8.42
CA GLU A 684 -8.48 -21.30 7.87
C GLU A 684 -8.14 -21.65 6.41
N PHE A 685 -7.45 -20.79 5.64
CA PHE A 685 -7.06 -21.07 4.25
C PHE A 685 -5.92 -22.12 4.13
N PHE A 686 -5.33 -22.54 5.26
CA PHE A 686 -4.21 -23.48 5.30
C PHE A 686 -4.68 -24.86 5.80
N ASP A 687 -5.58 -25.51 5.08
CA ASP A 687 -6.12 -26.83 5.44
C ASP A 687 -5.25 -28.01 4.95
N GLY A 688 -4.15 -27.71 4.25
CA GLY A 688 -3.06 -28.63 3.97
C GLY A 688 -3.01 -29.13 2.53
N GLU A 689 -3.67 -28.43 1.60
CA GLU A 689 -3.76 -28.83 0.20
C GLU A 689 -2.40 -28.84 -0.52
N ASN A 690 -2.33 -29.62 -1.61
CA ASN A 690 -1.17 -29.71 -2.50
C ASN A 690 -0.92 -28.39 -3.24
N LEU A 691 0.35 -28.04 -3.40
CA LEU A 691 0.86 -26.85 -4.12
C LEU A 691 1.91 -27.21 -5.19
N GLU A 692 2.19 -28.50 -5.46
CA GLU A 692 3.00 -28.92 -6.63
C GLU A 692 2.09 -29.09 -7.86
N GLN A 693 2.22 -28.20 -8.85
CA GLN A 693 1.47 -28.12 -10.12
C GLN A 693 -0.05 -27.91 -9.95
N GLU A 694 -0.44 -26.88 -9.19
CA GLU A 694 -1.83 -26.49 -8.92
C GLU A 694 -2.00 -24.97 -9.18
N ASP A 695 -3.25 -24.47 -9.16
CA ASP A 695 -3.54 -23.02 -9.22
C ASP A 695 -3.17 -22.35 -7.88
N LEU A 696 -2.30 -21.33 -7.88
CA LEU A 696 -1.64 -20.80 -6.68
C LEU A 696 -1.94 -19.32 -6.42
N ALA A 697 -2.58 -19.02 -5.29
CA ALA A 697 -2.68 -17.67 -4.77
C ALA A 697 -1.44 -17.35 -3.91
N VAL A 698 -0.65 -16.35 -4.30
CA VAL A 698 0.44 -15.83 -3.48
C VAL A 698 -0.07 -14.61 -2.72
N TRP A 699 0.06 -14.66 -1.41
CA TRP A 699 -0.27 -13.55 -0.51
C TRP A 699 1.03 -13.00 0.05
N PHE A 700 1.25 -11.69 0.00
CA PHE A 700 2.49 -11.08 0.50
C PHE A 700 2.19 -9.80 1.28
N ASN A 701 3.04 -9.51 2.26
CA ASN A 701 2.94 -8.28 3.04
C ASN A 701 4.01 -7.27 2.60
N LEU A 702 3.57 -6.03 2.37
CA LEU A 702 4.41 -4.84 2.43
C LEU A 702 4.28 -4.25 3.85
N GLY A 703 5.25 -3.46 4.31
CA GLY A 703 5.15 -2.87 5.64
C GLY A 703 6.36 -2.09 6.13
N MET A 704 6.17 -1.42 7.27
CA MET A 704 7.15 -0.56 7.94
C MET A 704 6.99 -0.69 9.46
N HIS A 705 8.10 -0.83 10.19
CA HIS A 705 8.15 -0.55 11.62
C HIS A 705 8.35 0.97 11.79
N HIS A 706 7.33 1.71 12.23
CA HIS A 706 7.39 3.16 12.39
C HIS A 706 7.49 3.51 13.88
N VAL A 707 8.55 4.25 14.23
CA VAL A 707 8.70 4.89 15.55
C VAL A 707 8.92 6.37 15.28
N PRO A 708 7.85 7.17 15.13
CA PRO A 708 7.94 8.53 14.66
C PRO A 708 8.88 9.41 15.49
N HIS A 709 9.65 10.25 14.78
CA HIS A 709 10.62 11.18 15.34
C HIS A 709 10.27 12.62 14.95
N THR A 710 11.10 13.60 15.35
CA THR A 710 10.89 15.04 15.06
C THR A 710 11.04 15.41 13.57
N GLY A 711 10.99 14.45 12.66
CA GLY A 711 11.00 14.62 11.21
C GLY A 711 9.73 14.10 10.53
N ASP A 712 8.86 13.45 11.30
CA ASP A 712 7.47 13.12 10.96
C ASP A 712 6.50 14.22 11.46
N LEU A 713 7.04 15.42 11.76
CA LEU A 713 6.29 16.63 12.13
C LEU A 713 6.53 17.71 11.07
N PRO A 714 5.49 18.32 10.48
CA PRO A 714 4.07 18.04 10.71
C PRO A 714 3.63 16.64 10.25
N ASN A 715 4.19 16.16 9.13
CA ASN A 715 3.78 14.91 8.48
C ASN A 715 4.95 13.94 8.30
N THR A 716 4.61 12.65 8.26
CA THR A 716 5.45 11.55 7.77
C THR A 716 5.88 11.81 6.32
N VAL A 717 7.11 11.42 5.94
CA VAL A 717 7.62 11.65 4.57
C VAL A 717 7.73 10.36 3.73
N PHE A 718 7.09 10.38 2.56
CA PHE A 718 7.12 9.33 1.52
C PHE A 718 8.52 8.87 1.08
N THR A 719 9.58 9.63 1.40
CA THR A 719 10.98 9.32 1.05
C THR A 719 11.58 8.21 1.91
N THR A 720 11.10 8.03 3.15
CA THR A 720 11.60 7.01 4.09
C THR A 720 10.53 6.04 4.54
N ALA A 721 9.26 6.44 4.62
CA ALA A 721 8.14 5.52 4.85
C ALA A 721 7.78 4.84 3.52
N HIS A 722 8.56 3.81 3.14
CA HIS A 722 8.45 3.09 1.88
C HIS A 722 8.58 1.57 2.07
N SER A 723 7.75 0.82 1.36
CA SER A 723 7.86 -0.63 1.24
C SER A 723 7.55 -1.07 -0.19
N GLY A 724 8.23 -2.11 -0.68
CA GLY A 724 8.00 -2.59 -2.04
C GLY A 724 8.58 -3.96 -2.37
N ILE A 725 7.92 -4.64 -3.30
CA ILE A 725 8.28 -5.96 -3.82
C ILE A 725 8.40 -5.92 -5.36
N GLN A 726 9.26 -6.79 -5.90
CA GLN A 726 9.42 -6.98 -7.34
C GLN A 726 9.07 -8.42 -7.75
N PHE A 727 8.32 -8.54 -8.84
CA PHE A 727 8.13 -9.77 -9.60
C PHE A 727 9.00 -9.70 -10.85
N MET A 728 10.11 -10.45 -10.87
CA MET A 728 11.12 -10.42 -11.93
C MET A 728 11.12 -11.73 -12.74
N PRO A 729 11.12 -11.71 -14.09
CA PRO A 729 11.15 -12.94 -14.89
C PRO A 729 12.46 -13.72 -14.67
N LEU A 730 12.39 -14.94 -14.12
CA LEU A 730 13.56 -15.78 -13.85
C LEU A 730 13.47 -17.11 -14.59
N ASN A 731 14.35 -17.27 -15.59
CA ASN A 731 14.33 -18.33 -16.61
C ASN A 731 13.08 -18.34 -17.52
N TYR A 732 12.12 -17.43 -17.30
CA TYR A 732 10.93 -17.25 -18.14
C TYR A 732 11.24 -16.90 -19.60
N PHE A 733 12.31 -16.11 -19.86
CA PHE A 733 12.78 -15.79 -21.20
C PHE A 733 14.13 -16.45 -21.50
N ASP A 734 14.33 -16.77 -22.78
CA ASP A 734 15.57 -17.31 -23.34
C ASP A 734 16.79 -16.37 -23.20
N THR A 735 16.53 -15.07 -23.12
CA THR A 735 17.50 -14.00 -22.82
C THR A 735 16.74 -12.80 -22.26
N ASP A 736 17.44 -11.90 -21.56
CA ASP A 736 17.03 -10.50 -21.35
C ASP A 736 16.33 -9.91 -22.60
N ILE A 737 15.09 -9.47 -22.39
CA ILE A 737 14.16 -8.94 -23.38
C ILE A 737 14.20 -7.41 -23.52
N SER A 738 14.77 -6.67 -22.56
CA SER A 738 14.92 -5.20 -22.63
C SER A 738 15.69 -4.77 -23.89
N LYS A 739 16.59 -5.63 -24.36
CA LYS A 739 17.34 -5.53 -25.64
C LYS A 739 16.48 -5.47 -26.90
N GLN A 740 15.16 -5.60 -26.81
CA GLN A 740 14.23 -5.31 -27.91
C GLN A 740 13.98 -3.80 -28.08
N THR A 741 14.25 -2.97 -27.07
CA THR A 741 14.07 -1.52 -27.15
C THR A 741 15.01 -0.86 -28.15
N VAL A 742 14.51 0.15 -28.87
CA VAL A 742 15.34 1.05 -29.68
C VAL A 742 16.01 2.13 -28.83
N ASN A 743 15.52 2.40 -27.61
CA ASN A 743 16.01 3.43 -26.67
C ASN A 743 17.35 3.06 -25.99
N MET A 744 18.32 2.62 -26.81
CA MET A 744 19.67 2.21 -26.41
C MET A 744 20.72 2.80 -27.34
N VAL A 745 21.95 2.96 -26.86
CA VAL A 745 23.07 3.54 -27.61
C VAL A 745 24.32 2.65 -27.53
N ARG A 746 25.09 2.60 -28.63
CA ARG A 746 26.43 2.03 -28.64
C ARG A 746 27.44 2.97 -29.28
N ILE A 747 28.41 3.41 -28.50
CA ILE A 747 29.49 4.31 -28.91
C ILE A 747 30.77 3.49 -29.08
N ASN A 748 31.25 3.31 -30.31
CA ASN A 748 32.57 2.78 -30.61
C ASN A 748 33.58 3.93 -30.66
N TYR A 749 34.76 3.75 -30.05
CA TYR A 749 35.77 4.80 -29.91
C TYR A 749 37.20 4.23 -29.96
N ASN A 750 38.16 5.04 -30.42
CA ASN A 750 39.58 4.74 -30.42
C ASN A 750 40.42 6.03 -30.53
N ASP A 751 41.63 6.02 -29.96
CA ASP A 751 42.62 7.11 -30.08
C ASP A 751 42.08 8.52 -29.77
N GLY A 752 41.16 8.61 -28.80
CA GLY A 752 40.53 9.86 -28.36
C GLY A 752 39.32 10.34 -29.19
N ASN A 753 38.88 9.56 -30.17
CA ASN A 753 37.77 9.91 -31.08
C ASN A 753 36.67 8.84 -31.07
N VAL A 754 35.43 9.26 -31.29
CA VAL A 754 34.31 8.34 -31.57
C VAL A 754 34.38 7.91 -33.04
N SER A 755 34.44 6.60 -33.28
CA SER A 755 34.51 6.03 -34.64
C SER A 755 33.15 5.58 -35.18
N LYS A 756 32.18 5.29 -34.30
CA LYS A 756 30.78 5.08 -34.68
C LYS A 756 29.83 5.22 -33.49
N VAL A 757 28.71 5.91 -33.68
CA VAL A 757 27.52 5.78 -32.81
C VAL A 757 26.50 4.86 -33.49
N LYS A 758 25.77 4.07 -32.70
CA LYS A 758 24.50 3.44 -33.08
C LYS A 758 23.43 3.88 -32.08
N THR A 759 22.34 4.44 -32.58
CA THR A 759 21.10 4.80 -31.84
C THR A 759 19.96 3.81 -32.08
N PHE A 760 20.22 2.73 -32.81
CA PHE A 760 19.32 1.58 -33.05
C PHE A 760 17.94 1.89 -33.67
N GLY A 761 17.72 3.12 -34.14
CA GLY A 761 16.47 3.54 -34.77
C GLY A 761 15.54 4.33 -33.85
N GLN A 762 15.96 4.67 -32.62
CA GLN A 762 15.24 5.69 -31.85
C GLN A 762 15.33 7.04 -32.56
N GLU A 763 14.28 7.83 -32.43
CA GLU A 763 14.22 9.18 -32.95
C GLU A 763 14.96 10.14 -32.00
N GLU A 764 15.70 11.11 -32.55
CA GLU A 764 16.25 12.21 -31.75
C GLU A 764 15.20 13.33 -31.73
N ALA A 765 14.59 13.57 -30.56
CA ALA A 765 13.68 14.70 -30.38
C ALA A 765 14.44 16.02 -30.59
N THR A 766 14.25 16.64 -31.76
CA THR A 766 14.79 17.96 -32.12
C THR A 766 13.64 18.96 -32.31
N CYS A 767 12.73 18.97 -31.35
CA CYS A 767 11.51 19.77 -31.28
C CYS A 767 11.48 20.58 -29.98
N SER A 768 10.56 21.54 -29.87
CA SER A 768 10.33 22.34 -28.66
C SER A 768 9.08 21.85 -27.94
N VAL A 769 9.20 21.59 -26.64
CA VAL A 769 8.07 21.43 -25.72
C VAL A 769 7.71 22.81 -25.19
N ASP A 770 6.42 23.15 -25.15
CA ASP A 770 5.94 24.28 -24.35
C ASP A 770 5.63 23.77 -22.94
N LEU A 771 6.17 24.42 -21.91
CA LEU A 771 5.93 24.03 -20.52
C LEU A 771 4.64 24.64 -19.97
N SER A 772 4.11 25.71 -20.57
CA SER A 772 2.82 26.29 -20.19
C SER A 772 1.63 25.45 -20.67
N GLU A 773 1.85 24.57 -21.67
CA GLU A 773 0.94 23.46 -22.01
C GLU A 773 1.06 22.26 -21.04
N GLN A 774 1.96 22.33 -20.05
CA GLN A 774 2.26 21.26 -19.07
C GLN A 774 2.22 21.75 -17.61
N GLU A 775 1.84 23.00 -17.35
CA GLU A 775 1.48 23.51 -16.03
C GLU A 775 -0.04 23.32 -15.85
N PRO A 776 -0.50 22.42 -14.96
CA PRO A 776 -1.92 22.17 -14.75
C PRO A 776 -2.56 23.30 -13.95
N ASP A 777 -3.78 23.71 -14.31
CA ASP A 777 -4.53 24.69 -13.52
C ASP A 777 -5.11 24.02 -12.27
N LEU A 778 -4.51 24.30 -11.12
CA LEU A 778 -4.96 23.75 -9.84
C LEU A 778 -6.30 24.34 -9.37
N TYR A 779 -6.81 25.41 -10.02
CA TYR A 779 -8.17 25.89 -9.78
C TYR A 779 -9.26 25.02 -10.42
N ASP A 780 -8.92 24.05 -11.28
CA ASP A 780 -9.85 23.02 -11.80
C ASP A 780 -10.06 21.84 -10.82
N TYR A 781 -9.44 21.86 -9.63
CA TYR A 781 -9.70 20.88 -8.57
C TYR A 781 -11.15 21.00 -8.08
N GLN A 782 -11.88 19.87 -8.09
CA GLN A 782 -13.32 19.81 -7.82
C GLN A 782 -13.67 18.92 -6.62
N GLY A 783 -12.75 18.04 -6.19
CA GLY A 783 -13.04 17.04 -5.18
C GLY A 783 -13.91 15.92 -5.74
N ASP A 784 -14.95 15.56 -5.00
CA ASP A 784 -15.85 14.46 -5.33
C ASP A 784 -17.21 14.93 -5.89
N VAL A 785 -17.78 14.12 -6.80
CA VAL A 785 -19.05 14.40 -7.49
C VAL A 785 -20.06 13.31 -7.18
N VAL A 786 -21.14 13.69 -6.51
CA VAL A 786 -22.10 12.77 -5.91
C VAL A 786 -23.40 12.74 -6.70
N ILE A 787 -23.88 11.53 -6.98
CA ILE A 787 -25.13 11.27 -7.73
C ILE A 787 -26.03 10.32 -6.92
N ARG A 788 -27.18 10.82 -6.46
CA ARG A 788 -28.19 10.01 -5.76
C ARG A 788 -28.75 8.90 -6.67
N LYS A 789 -28.71 7.65 -6.19
CA LYS A 789 -29.18 6.42 -6.86
C LYS A 789 -30.56 5.96 -6.38
N PHE A 790 -31.00 6.31 -5.17
CA PHE A 790 -32.39 6.09 -4.76
C PHE A 790 -32.99 7.29 -3.99
N PRO A 791 -34.02 7.98 -4.53
CA PRO A 791 -34.50 7.91 -5.90
C PRO A 791 -33.42 8.37 -6.89
N TYR A 792 -33.28 7.66 -8.01
CA TYR A 792 -32.21 7.92 -8.99
C TYR A 792 -32.37 9.28 -9.68
N ASN A 793 -31.36 10.14 -9.56
CA ASN A 793 -31.36 11.49 -10.15
C ASN A 793 -30.01 11.87 -10.81
N PRO A 794 -29.65 11.26 -11.97
CA PRO A 794 -28.37 11.48 -12.63
C PRO A 794 -28.24 12.84 -13.34
N ASN A 795 -29.24 13.71 -13.23
CA ASN A 795 -29.26 15.04 -13.88
C ASN A 795 -29.05 16.20 -12.90
N ASP A 796 -28.81 15.88 -11.63
CA ASP A 796 -28.72 16.83 -10.52
C ASP A 796 -27.53 16.46 -9.60
N PRO A 797 -26.30 16.35 -10.16
CA PRO A 797 -25.11 16.03 -9.36
C PRO A 797 -24.75 17.19 -8.43
N TYR A 798 -24.19 16.86 -7.27
CA TYR A 798 -23.70 17.83 -6.30
C TYR A 798 -22.28 17.47 -5.83
N PHE A 799 -21.71 18.29 -4.95
CA PHE A 799 -20.37 18.14 -4.42
C PHE A 799 -20.46 18.01 -2.89
N GLU A 800 -19.80 17.00 -2.37
CA GLU A 800 -19.77 16.55 -0.97
C GLU A 800 -18.49 15.69 -0.86
N THR A 801 -17.70 15.83 0.20
CA THR A 801 -16.38 15.19 0.32
C THR A 801 -16.02 15.13 1.80
N ASP A 802 -15.99 13.92 2.34
CA ASP A 802 -15.90 13.68 3.78
C ASP A 802 -14.56 13.01 4.16
N SER A 803 -14.07 13.34 5.35
CA SER A 803 -12.88 12.74 5.98
C SER A 803 -13.28 11.81 7.14
N ILE A 804 -12.32 11.07 7.70
CA ILE A 804 -12.52 10.24 8.90
C ILE A 804 -12.28 11.03 10.19
N VAL A 805 -11.38 12.02 10.10
CA VAL A 805 -11.00 12.99 11.13
C VAL A 805 -11.56 14.35 10.71
#